data_AF-A0A6G9AIM1-F1
#
_entry.id   AF-A0A6G9AIM1-F1
#
_cell.length_a   1.000
_cell.length_b   1.000
_cell.length_c   1.000
_cell.angle_alpha   90.00
_cell.angle_beta   90.00
_cell.angle_gamma   90.00
#
_symmetry.space_group_name_H-M   'P 1'
#
loop_
_entity.id
_entity.type
_entity.pdbx_description
1 polymer ?
#
loop_
_entity_poly.entity_id
_entity_poly.type
_entity_poly.pdbx_seq_one_letter_code
_entity_poly.pdbx_strand_id
1 'polypeptide(L)'
;MKSLLRFFKLADRAKMLFLVLVIQTYSYGQSTADFDLIMDRIYHDFQSASGATLDAEVDSLSNAMRSDYSWSDIPYSSTAQGNWLVGKHLDRLGLFAKAYANPSSAFYGKADLKQKIEGGMNYWLGLNPAPSSTNWFYLTISVPKSVGNLLICLRKSPSGISSTLESQMLAWMTKGYTFSNSTVRQGSNLTDVAQHYIMRACLTQNETLLKEAVTQVNNSILIGSSGIQKDNSYLAHGPQLYIYGYGNEYISGISNVASWVVGTSFAFPADKIAIFSNFVRKGFIKPSRGAYADFNLFGRGVTRKNAGKANPGLLEKVKAVDISANSGAYDDAIQRMRQIQPASYNILSEHIHYWRSDYSLHLSPNYTFGLRNVSTRTQKSETGNGENLKGYYLTEGVNYIAVNGDEYFNIFPVWDWNKIPGTTVPEITSYPKRTDFGTYLGKSSFVGGVSDGVYGASAYAMNDYNTTAKKSWFFFDEEIVCLGAGIASGAAQNINTALNQCLLKTDVTIADGSGNVTVLSKGGRDYDSNLKWVLQGNVGYFFPKGGKVSVSNQTQTGDWSKINSTIASETVSADVFKLWFKHGLNPSNANYAYIVTPGKTSASQMQAYNGNNISILANDSTMQGVRHNVLGVWQIVFYRAGEFQADGVLVKVDQPCVVMLKNVSTSTVVVHIADPTQQAKQIHLGLKTAQFSEMKSADMTMPTGFDAGSSVSTTITPSSPLYEAVRPVGSVSAIADAFVRNGSYANVNYGQETILTLKKDATGYTREAFIKFDLASIPASMDSVLLHLKVSNANTSVAKTKWVFYLVENNSWTETGINWTNKPGHTTRIGELTGRGAGSTLRLNITATVLGRLSADKLLTIHIVSEPTTTDIDKTDANFNSRESSVSDDCPRLLVYSQSSASARSGQAVVLESNLTTENPLFTVGPNPASDFIHVFPTSSEPYTVTMIDSNGKQLQQKKSATSERITFDLGPFPAGTYFITADGTNNRQQVARFLILK
;
A
#
# COMPACT_ATOMS: atom_id res chain seq x y z
N MET A 1 -57.47 -57.09 -2.72
CA MET A 1 -56.08 -56.74 -2.30
C MET A 1 -55.22 -56.12 -3.40
N LYS A 2 -55.24 -56.59 -4.66
CA LYS A 2 -54.45 -55.99 -5.76
C LYS A 2 -54.91 -54.59 -6.23
N SER A 3 -56.17 -54.18 -5.99
CA SER A 3 -56.64 -52.82 -6.32
C SER A 3 -56.24 -51.77 -5.27
N LEU A 4 -56.23 -52.13 -3.98
CA LEU A 4 -55.81 -51.22 -2.89
C LEU A 4 -54.32 -50.85 -2.96
N LEU A 5 -53.43 -51.79 -3.32
CA LEU A 5 -51.99 -51.50 -3.47
C LEU A 5 -51.66 -50.59 -4.67
N ARG A 6 -52.52 -50.54 -5.70
CA ARG A 6 -52.37 -49.61 -6.83
C ARG A 6 -52.77 -48.18 -6.44
N PHE A 7 -53.80 -48.02 -5.60
CA PHE A 7 -54.25 -46.70 -5.13
C PHE A 7 -53.22 -45.99 -4.24
N PHE A 8 -52.55 -46.71 -3.33
CA PHE A 8 -51.52 -46.11 -2.47
C PHE A 8 -50.24 -45.70 -3.23
N LYS A 9 -49.79 -46.48 -4.23
CA LYS A 9 -48.62 -46.10 -5.07
C LYS A 9 -48.90 -44.93 -6.02
N LEU A 10 -50.14 -44.70 -6.42
CA LEU A 10 -50.55 -43.53 -7.22
C LEU A 10 -50.68 -42.27 -6.36
N ALA A 11 -51.15 -42.39 -5.11
CA ALA A 11 -51.27 -41.28 -4.18
C ALA A 11 -49.91 -40.73 -3.72
N ASP A 12 -48.92 -41.59 -3.46
CA ASP A 12 -47.56 -41.13 -3.09
C ASP A 12 -46.79 -40.53 -4.27
N ARG A 13 -46.97 -41.06 -5.49
CA ARG A 13 -46.43 -40.43 -6.70
C ARG A 13 -47.11 -39.09 -6.99
N ALA A 14 -48.42 -38.97 -6.79
CA ALA A 14 -49.13 -37.71 -6.94
C ALA A 14 -48.71 -36.67 -5.88
N LYS A 15 -48.49 -37.07 -4.63
CA LYS A 15 -47.96 -36.18 -3.57
C LYS A 15 -46.51 -35.74 -3.84
N MET A 16 -45.66 -36.62 -4.36
CA MET A 16 -44.29 -36.28 -4.74
C MET A 16 -44.27 -35.39 -6.00
N LEU A 17 -45.14 -35.65 -6.98
CA LEU A 17 -45.32 -34.77 -8.15
C LEU A 17 -45.89 -33.40 -7.75
N PHE A 18 -46.82 -33.36 -6.80
CA PHE A 18 -47.41 -32.12 -6.28
C PHE A 18 -46.41 -31.32 -5.43
N LEU A 19 -45.56 -31.98 -4.63
CA LEU A 19 -44.49 -31.32 -3.88
C LEU A 19 -43.40 -30.77 -4.83
N VAL A 20 -43.02 -31.52 -5.87
CA VAL A 20 -42.09 -31.05 -6.91
C VAL A 20 -42.72 -29.93 -7.73
N LEU A 21 -44.01 -30.03 -8.10
CA LEU A 21 -44.74 -28.94 -8.77
C LEU A 21 -44.82 -27.71 -7.88
N VAL A 22 -45.12 -27.85 -6.59
CA VAL A 22 -45.24 -26.72 -5.65
C VAL A 22 -43.87 -26.08 -5.42
N ILE A 23 -42.79 -26.84 -5.30
CA ILE A 23 -41.42 -26.29 -5.19
C ILE A 23 -41.01 -25.59 -6.51
N GLN A 24 -41.33 -26.18 -7.66
CA GLN A 24 -41.06 -25.58 -8.97
C GLN A 24 -41.90 -24.32 -9.21
N THR A 25 -43.17 -24.30 -8.82
CA THR A 25 -44.03 -23.11 -8.96
C THR A 25 -43.67 -22.02 -7.94
N TYR A 26 -43.24 -22.37 -6.72
CA TYR A 26 -42.72 -21.39 -5.76
C TYR A 26 -41.41 -20.78 -6.25
N SER A 27 -40.48 -21.60 -6.77
CA SER A 27 -39.20 -21.14 -7.31
C SER A 27 -39.39 -20.30 -8.58
N TYR A 28 -40.33 -20.68 -9.46
CA TYR A 28 -40.67 -19.92 -10.67
C TYR A 28 -41.44 -18.63 -10.37
N GLY A 29 -42.32 -18.65 -9.35
CA GLY A 29 -43.01 -17.46 -8.86
C GLY A 29 -42.05 -16.45 -8.21
N GLN A 30 -41.05 -16.94 -7.47
CA GLN A 30 -40.01 -16.12 -6.87
C GLN A 30 -39.06 -15.53 -7.92
N SER A 31 -38.67 -16.30 -8.95
CA SER A 31 -37.80 -15.79 -10.03
C SER A 31 -38.49 -14.74 -10.90
N THR A 32 -39.80 -14.88 -11.17
CA THR A 32 -40.58 -13.87 -11.88
C THR A 32 -40.63 -12.55 -11.11
N ALA A 33 -40.86 -12.60 -9.79
CA ALA A 33 -40.84 -11.43 -8.93
C ALA A 33 -39.44 -10.76 -8.87
N ASP A 34 -38.37 -11.54 -8.89
CA ASP A 34 -36.99 -11.02 -8.92
C ASP A 34 -36.70 -10.26 -10.22
N PHE A 35 -37.10 -10.77 -11.39
CA PHE A 35 -36.89 -10.06 -12.67
C PHE A 35 -37.59 -8.71 -12.69
N ASP A 36 -38.83 -8.65 -12.21
CA ASP A 36 -39.63 -7.43 -12.17
C ASP A 36 -39.01 -6.40 -11.22
N LEU A 37 -38.58 -6.83 -10.03
CA LEU A 37 -37.91 -5.96 -9.05
C LEU A 37 -36.58 -5.41 -9.58
N ILE A 38 -35.76 -6.24 -10.24
CA ILE A 38 -34.51 -5.82 -10.87
C ILE A 38 -34.82 -4.79 -11.98
N MET A 39 -35.82 -5.06 -12.82
CA MET A 39 -36.24 -4.16 -13.90
C MET A 39 -36.77 -2.82 -13.37
N ASP A 40 -37.52 -2.83 -12.26
CA ASP A 40 -37.98 -1.60 -11.59
C ASP A 40 -36.80 -0.74 -11.10
N ARG A 41 -35.78 -1.37 -10.51
CA ARG A 41 -34.58 -0.64 -10.06
C ARG A 41 -33.81 -0.04 -11.22
N ILE A 42 -33.63 -0.78 -12.31
CA ILE A 42 -32.99 -0.27 -13.54
C ILE A 42 -33.80 0.90 -14.11
N TYR A 43 -35.13 0.75 -14.17
CA TYR A 43 -36.04 1.82 -14.61
C TYR A 43 -35.89 3.08 -13.74
N HIS A 44 -35.94 2.95 -12.42
CA HIS A 44 -35.80 4.08 -11.50
C HIS A 44 -34.42 4.76 -11.59
N ASP A 45 -33.35 3.98 -11.69
CA ASP A 45 -31.99 4.51 -11.88
C ASP A 45 -31.91 5.35 -13.17
N PHE A 46 -32.48 4.84 -14.26
CA PHE A 46 -32.53 5.58 -15.52
C PHE A 46 -33.45 6.82 -15.44
N GLN A 47 -34.52 6.78 -14.64
CA GLN A 47 -35.47 7.88 -14.44
C GLN A 47 -34.96 9.04 -13.56
N SER A 48 -33.85 8.85 -12.83
CA SER A 48 -33.33 9.80 -11.83
C SER A 48 -33.05 11.24 -12.30
N ALA A 49 -32.94 11.49 -13.61
CA ALA A 49 -32.94 12.83 -14.21
C ALA A 49 -34.24 13.11 -14.96
N SER A 50 -35.25 13.68 -14.31
CA SER A 50 -36.58 13.96 -14.88
C SER A 50 -37.10 15.37 -14.56
N GLY A 51 -38.13 15.82 -15.27
CA GLY A 51 -38.77 17.13 -15.10
C GLY A 51 -38.71 18.02 -16.35
N ALA A 52 -38.94 19.32 -16.18
CA ALA A 52 -39.06 20.28 -17.30
C ALA A 52 -37.85 20.31 -18.25
N THR A 53 -36.64 20.04 -17.76
CA THR A 53 -35.42 19.94 -18.59
C THR A 53 -35.47 18.76 -19.57
N LEU A 54 -35.99 17.61 -19.12
CA LEU A 54 -36.17 16.44 -19.99
C LEU A 54 -37.21 16.73 -21.07
N ASP A 55 -38.33 17.35 -20.70
CA ASP A 55 -39.39 17.69 -21.65
C ASP A 55 -38.89 18.70 -22.70
N ALA A 56 -38.13 19.72 -22.31
CA ALA A 56 -37.54 20.67 -23.25
C ALA A 56 -36.55 20.01 -24.23
N GLU A 57 -35.73 19.07 -23.75
CA GLU A 57 -34.81 18.32 -24.59
C GLU A 57 -35.56 17.39 -25.56
N VAL A 58 -36.59 16.68 -25.08
CA VAL A 58 -37.44 15.82 -25.90
C VAL A 58 -38.16 16.63 -26.97
N ASP A 59 -38.72 17.80 -26.63
CA ASP A 59 -39.38 18.68 -27.60
C ASP A 59 -38.40 19.15 -28.69
N SER A 60 -37.22 19.62 -28.29
CA SER A 60 -36.17 20.04 -29.23
C SER A 60 -35.75 18.92 -30.19
N LEU A 61 -35.48 17.73 -29.65
CA LEU A 61 -35.07 16.56 -30.43
C LEU A 61 -36.21 16.04 -31.33
N SER A 62 -37.45 16.09 -30.84
CA SER A 62 -38.66 15.70 -31.56
C SER A 62 -38.90 16.61 -32.76
N ASN A 63 -38.70 17.92 -32.60
CA ASN A 63 -38.80 18.91 -33.68
C ASN A 63 -37.66 18.80 -34.70
N ALA A 64 -36.47 18.37 -34.27
CA ALA A 64 -35.32 18.14 -35.14
C ALA A 64 -35.36 16.79 -35.89
N MET A 65 -36.29 15.90 -35.53
CA MET A 65 -36.43 14.58 -36.15
C MET A 65 -37.06 14.71 -37.54
N ARG A 66 -36.47 14.05 -38.54
CA ARG A 66 -36.98 14.04 -39.91
C ARG A 66 -38.19 13.13 -40.04
N SER A 67 -38.92 13.26 -41.16
CA SER A 67 -40.08 12.43 -41.49
C SER A 67 -39.77 10.94 -41.65
N ASP A 68 -38.51 10.59 -41.93
CA ASP A 68 -38.02 9.20 -41.98
C ASP A 68 -37.54 8.68 -40.61
N TYR A 69 -37.75 9.45 -39.54
CA TYR A 69 -37.34 9.13 -38.17
C TYR A 69 -35.82 9.15 -37.92
N SER A 70 -35.06 9.82 -38.80
CA SER A 70 -33.63 10.08 -38.63
C SER A 70 -33.33 11.51 -38.11
N TRP A 71 -32.08 11.76 -37.73
CA TRP A 71 -31.58 13.12 -37.46
C TRP A 71 -30.45 13.53 -38.41
N SER A 72 -30.45 14.80 -38.80
CA SER A 72 -29.50 15.36 -39.78
C SER A 72 -28.06 15.43 -39.31
N ASP A 73 -27.86 15.57 -38.01
CA ASP A 73 -26.56 15.73 -37.37
C ASP A 73 -25.90 14.37 -37.04
N ILE A 74 -26.57 13.25 -37.32
CA ILE A 74 -26.03 11.91 -37.12
C ILE A 74 -25.51 11.34 -38.45
N PRO A 75 -24.19 11.09 -38.58
CA PRO A 75 -23.61 10.49 -39.78
C PRO A 75 -23.77 8.96 -39.78
N TYR A 76 -24.94 8.45 -40.16
CA TYR A 76 -25.31 7.02 -40.04
C TYR A 76 -24.39 6.01 -40.75
N SER A 77 -23.58 6.43 -41.73
CA SER A 77 -22.58 5.59 -42.40
C SER A 77 -21.22 5.55 -41.71
N SER A 78 -21.00 6.34 -40.66
CA SER A 78 -19.72 6.44 -39.97
C SER A 78 -19.37 5.15 -39.24
N THR A 79 -18.10 4.74 -39.30
CA THR A 79 -17.53 3.62 -38.56
C THR A 79 -16.47 4.04 -37.54
N ALA A 80 -16.44 5.33 -37.18
CA ALA A 80 -15.37 5.95 -36.39
C ALA A 80 -14.99 5.17 -35.12
N GLN A 81 -13.68 5.07 -34.86
CA GLN A 81 -13.10 4.43 -33.67
C GLN A 81 -13.45 5.14 -32.36
N GLY A 82 -13.56 6.46 -32.41
CA GLY A 82 -13.90 7.32 -31.28
C GLY A 82 -14.92 8.36 -31.70
N ASN A 83 -15.67 8.88 -30.73
CA ASN A 83 -16.78 9.80 -30.97
C ASN A 83 -17.77 9.27 -32.03
N TRP A 84 -18.12 7.99 -31.95
CA TRP A 84 -19.04 7.35 -32.89
C TRP A 84 -20.48 7.84 -32.68
N LEU A 85 -20.84 8.92 -33.37
CA LEU A 85 -22.11 9.64 -33.20
C LEU A 85 -23.35 8.83 -33.58
N VAL A 86 -23.20 7.73 -34.33
CA VAL A 86 -24.33 6.89 -34.76
C VAL A 86 -25.11 6.34 -33.58
N GLY A 87 -24.41 5.96 -32.50
CA GLY A 87 -25.05 5.49 -31.26
C GLY A 87 -25.99 6.52 -30.62
N LYS A 88 -25.79 7.83 -30.85
CA LYS A 88 -26.66 8.90 -30.31
C LYS A 88 -28.11 8.77 -30.76
N HIS A 89 -28.38 8.11 -31.89
CA HIS A 89 -29.74 7.84 -32.31
C HIS A 89 -30.50 7.07 -31.22
N LEU A 90 -29.90 6.03 -30.64
CA LEU A 90 -30.53 5.24 -29.58
C LEU A 90 -30.52 5.96 -28.23
N ASP A 91 -29.52 6.79 -27.96
CA ASP A 91 -29.52 7.63 -26.74
C ASP A 91 -30.70 8.62 -26.77
N ARG A 92 -30.97 9.24 -27.93
CA ARG A 92 -32.13 10.14 -28.14
C ARG A 92 -33.46 9.40 -27.99
N LEU A 93 -33.57 8.21 -28.57
CA LEU A 93 -34.75 7.37 -28.38
C LEU A 93 -34.92 6.94 -26.91
N GLY A 94 -33.82 6.73 -26.19
CA GLY A 94 -33.83 6.52 -24.74
C GLY A 94 -34.45 7.69 -23.99
N LEU A 95 -34.13 8.94 -24.35
CA LEU A 95 -34.78 10.14 -23.78
C LEU A 95 -36.27 10.21 -24.11
N PHE A 96 -36.66 9.87 -25.34
CA PHE A 96 -38.06 9.81 -25.73
C PHE A 96 -38.82 8.78 -24.90
N ALA A 97 -38.29 7.57 -24.76
CA ALA A 97 -38.91 6.52 -23.96
C ALA A 97 -38.96 6.88 -22.47
N LYS A 98 -37.93 7.56 -21.97
CA LYS A 98 -37.88 8.09 -20.61
C LYS A 98 -39.06 9.03 -20.32
N ALA A 99 -39.27 10.03 -21.19
CA ALA A 99 -40.39 10.97 -21.07
C ALA A 99 -41.74 10.28 -21.29
N TYR A 100 -41.84 9.41 -22.29
CA TYR A 100 -43.06 8.65 -22.60
C TYR A 100 -43.54 7.77 -21.43
N ALA A 101 -42.60 7.18 -20.68
CA ALA A 101 -42.88 6.31 -19.54
C ALA A 101 -43.03 7.05 -18.20
N ASN A 102 -42.64 8.32 -18.10
CA ASN A 102 -42.62 9.06 -16.84
C ASN A 102 -43.94 9.82 -16.60
N PRO A 103 -44.73 9.50 -15.54
CA PRO A 103 -46.01 10.17 -15.27
C PRO A 103 -45.91 11.69 -15.01
N SER A 104 -44.72 12.20 -14.69
CA SER A 104 -44.47 13.64 -14.47
C SER A 104 -44.14 14.42 -15.75
N SER A 105 -43.92 13.74 -16.88
CA SER A 105 -43.58 14.37 -18.16
C SER A 105 -44.84 14.82 -18.91
N ALA A 106 -44.77 15.95 -19.61
CA ALA A 106 -45.80 16.40 -20.55
C ALA A 106 -46.03 15.41 -21.71
N PHE A 107 -45.06 14.53 -21.96
CA PHE A 107 -45.11 13.52 -23.02
C PHE A 107 -45.59 12.14 -22.55
N TYR A 108 -45.97 12.00 -21.28
CA TYR A 108 -46.46 10.73 -20.74
C TYR A 108 -47.61 10.15 -21.57
N GLY A 109 -47.42 8.94 -22.09
CA GLY A 109 -48.45 8.23 -22.86
C GLY A 109 -48.85 8.88 -24.20
N LYS A 110 -48.16 9.91 -24.70
CA LYS A 110 -48.53 10.59 -25.96
C LYS A 110 -48.31 9.71 -27.19
N ALA A 111 -49.36 9.58 -28.02
CA ALA A 111 -49.33 8.76 -29.24
C ALA A 111 -48.28 9.23 -30.26
N ASP A 112 -48.11 10.55 -30.45
CA ASP A 112 -47.10 11.11 -31.36
C ASP A 112 -45.68 10.71 -30.95
N LEU A 113 -45.36 10.82 -29.65
CA LEU A 113 -44.03 10.42 -29.16
C LEU A 113 -43.82 8.91 -29.29
N LYS A 114 -44.86 8.10 -29.02
CA LYS A 114 -44.81 6.65 -29.27
C LYS A 114 -44.48 6.34 -30.74
N GLN A 115 -45.16 7.00 -31.69
CA GLN A 115 -44.91 6.81 -33.12
C GLN A 115 -43.47 7.17 -33.50
N LYS A 116 -42.93 8.27 -32.95
CA LYS A 116 -41.52 8.66 -33.17
C LYS A 116 -40.54 7.64 -32.59
N ILE A 117 -40.84 7.07 -31.43
CA ILE A 117 -40.02 6.01 -30.83
C ILE A 117 -40.01 4.77 -31.74
N GLU A 118 -41.19 4.26 -32.09
CA GLU A 118 -41.31 3.06 -32.94
C GLU A 118 -40.71 3.29 -34.34
N GLY A 119 -40.94 4.47 -34.93
CA GLY A 119 -40.37 4.87 -36.21
C GLY A 119 -38.84 4.95 -36.17
N GLY A 120 -38.26 5.54 -35.12
CA GLY A 120 -36.82 5.60 -34.94
C GLY A 120 -36.20 4.21 -34.77
N MET A 121 -36.82 3.34 -33.97
CA MET A 121 -36.36 1.96 -33.81
C MET A 121 -36.39 1.19 -35.15
N ASN A 122 -37.45 1.36 -35.94
CA ASN A 122 -37.53 0.78 -37.28
C ASN A 122 -36.48 1.36 -38.24
N TYR A 123 -36.22 2.67 -38.19
CA TYR A 123 -35.15 3.30 -38.97
C TYR A 123 -33.80 2.67 -38.63
N TRP A 124 -33.47 2.55 -37.35
CA TRP A 124 -32.24 1.89 -36.88
C TRP A 124 -32.10 0.45 -37.38
N LEU A 125 -33.17 -0.33 -37.31
CA LEU A 125 -33.21 -1.72 -37.76
C LEU A 125 -33.11 -1.86 -39.29
N GLY A 126 -33.61 -0.86 -40.03
CA GLY A 126 -33.59 -0.82 -41.50
C GLY A 126 -32.28 -0.32 -42.12
N LEU A 127 -31.35 0.22 -41.33
CA LEU A 127 -30.05 0.68 -41.83
C LEU A 127 -29.26 -0.47 -42.48
N ASN A 128 -28.84 -0.25 -43.73
CA ASN A 128 -28.04 -1.18 -44.51
C ASN A 128 -26.83 -0.46 -45.17
N PRO A 129 -25.58 -0.81 -44.83
CA PRO A 129 -25.19 -1.84 -43.87
C PRO A 129 -25.63 -1.50 -42.44
N ALA A 130 -25.77 -2.53 -41.60
CA ALA A 130 -26.09 -2.32 -40.19
C ALA A 130 -25.02 -1.44 -39.52
N PRO A 131 -25.41 -0.57 -38.56
CA PRO A 131 -24.47 0.30 -37.86
C PRO A 131 -23.31 -0.48 -37.23
N SER A 132 -22.10 -0.02 -37.48
CA SER A 132 -20.88 -0.60 -36.91
C SER A 132 -19.83 0.47 -36.61
N SER A 133 -18.91 0.16 -35.71
CA SER A 133 -17.73 0.97 -35.40
C SER A 133 -16.51 0.07 -35.43
N THR A 134 -15.34 0.62 -35.79
CA THR A 134 -14.06 -0.09 -35.63
C THR A 134 -13.71 -0.32 -34.15
N ASN A 135 -14.39 0.35 -33.22
CA ASN A 135 -14.26 0.14 -31.79
C ASN A 135 -15.37 -0.77 -31.25
N TRP A 136 -14.96 -1.96 -30.81
CA TRP A 136 -15.84 -3.00 -30.24
C TRP A 136 -16.72 -2.51 -29.08
N PHE A 137 -16.26 -1.50 -28.33
CA PHE A 137 -16.96 -0.93 -27.17
C PHE A 137 -18.38 -0.51 -27.51
N TYR A 138 -18.58 0.12 -28.68
CA TYR A 138 -19.91 0.63 -29.03
C TYR A 138 -20.93 -0.49 -29.22
N LEU A 139 -20.56 -1.53 -29.96
CA LEU A 139 -21.46 -2.65 -30.24
C LEU A 139 -21.60 -3.61 -29.05
N THR A 140 -20.60 -3.65 -28.16
CA THR A 140 -20.57 -4.58 -27.03
C THR A 140 -21.15 -3.97 -25.76
N ILE A 141 -20.93 -2.68 -25.52
CA ILE A 141 -21.32 -2.03 -24.26
C ILE A 141 -22.34 -0.93 -24.53
N SER A 142 -21.95 0.09 -25.30
CA SER A 142 -22.74 1.33 -25.42
C SER A 142 -24.14 1.06 -25.95
N VAL A 143 -24.24 0.46 -27.13
CA VAL A 143 -25.53 0.30 -27.79
C VAL A 143 -26.44 -0.69 -27.07
N PRO A 144 -25.99 -1.89 -26.66
CA PRO A 144 -26.84 -2.79 -25.91
C PRO A 144 -27.40 -2.17 -24.62
N LYS A 145 -26.64 -1.33 -23.91
CA LYS A 145 -27.16 -0.59 -22.75
C LYS A 145 -28.25 0.42 -23.14
N SER A 146 -28.04 1.20 -24.21
CA SER A 146 -29.06 2.15 -24.70
C SER A 146 -30.35 1.44 -25.10
N VAL A 147 -30.25 0.30 -25.81
CA VAL A 147 -31.41 -0.52 -26.17
C VAL A 147 -32.08 -1.12 -24.93
N GLY A 148 -31.32 -1.66 -23.98
CA GLY A 148 -31.86 -2.24 -22.75
C GLY A 148 -32.68 -1.23 -21.93
N ASN A 149 -32.13 -0.03 -21.70
CA ASN A 149 -32.84 1.05 -21.01
C ASN A 149 -34.10 1.49 -21.76
N LEU A 150 -34.00 1.68 -23.08
CA LEU A 150 -35.12 2.01 -23.96
C LEU A 150 -36.27 0.99 -23.80
N LEU A 151 -35.97 -0.30 -23.92
CA LEU A 151 -36.99 -1.36 -23.83
C LEU A 151 -37.59 -1.48 -22.42
N ILE A 152 -36.79 -1.33 -21.37
CA ILE A 152 -37.29 -1.35 -19.98
C ILE A 152 -38.26 -0.19 -19.73
N CYS A 153 -37.93 1.04 -20.17
CA CYS A 153 -38.87 2.16 -20.11
C CYS A 153 -40.17 1.87 -20.84
N LEU A 154 -40.08 1.30 -22.05
CA LEU A 154 -41.26 0.98 -22.85
C LEU A 154 -42.14 -0.08 -22.18
N ARG A 155 -41.57 -1.09 -21.50
CA ARG A 155 -42.35 -2.05 -20.70
C ARG A 155 -43.09 -1.41 -19.52
N LYS A 156 -42.51 -0.37 -18.93
CA LYS A 156 -43.12 0.38 -17.81
C LYS A 156 -44.04 1.52 -18.28
N SER A 157 -44.17 1.71 -19.60
CA SER A 157 -45.02 2.75 -20.19
C SER A 157 -46.48 2.30 -20.34
N PRO A 158 -47.45 3.23 -20.51
CA PRO A 158 -48.88 2.91 -20.55
C PRO A 158 -49.32 1.99 -21.70
N SER A 159 -48.63 1.99 -22.84
CA SER A 159 -49.07 1.28 -24.04
C SER A 159 -47.98 0.50 -24.76
N GLY A 160 -46.80 0.38 -24.15
CA GLY A 160 -45.67 -0.43 -24.65
C GLY A 160 -45.35 -0.23 -26.12
N ILE A 161 -44.77 -1.29 -26.72
CA ILE A 161 -44.53 -1.43 -28.16
C ILE A 161 -44.96 -2.83 -28.61
N SER A 162 -44.98 -3.09 -29.93
CA SER A 162 -45.24 -4.44 -30.44
C SER A 162 -44.15 -5.44 -30.01
N SER A 163 -44.55 -6.68 -29.72
CA SER A 163 -43.64 -7.77 -29.36
C SER A 163 -42.63 -8.11 -30.47
N THR A 164 -42.99 -7.87 -31.73
CA THR A 164 -42.10 -8.08 -32.88
C THR A 164 -40.95 -7.07 -32.86
N LEU A 165 -41.26 -5.77 -32.72
CA LEU A 165 -40.25 -4.71 -32.67
C LEU A 165 -39.34 -4.87 -31.45
N GLU A 166 -39.92 -5.21 -30.29
CA GLU A 166 -39.16 -5.52 -29.08
C GLU A 166 -38.18 -6.69 -29.30
N SER A 167 -38.64 -7.79 -29.90
CA SER A 167 -37.81 -8.97 -30.19
C SER A 167 -36.66 -8.65 -31.14
N GLN A 168 -36.88 -7.83 -32.17
CA GLN A 168 -35.83 -7.40 -33.11
C GLN A 168 -34.77 -6.55 -32.42
N MET A 169 -35.15 -5.66 -31.50
CA MET A 169 -34.21 -4.86 -30.73
C MET A 169 -33.46 -5.68 -29.69
N LEU A 170 -34.12 -6.64 -29.04
CA LEU A 170 -33.46 -7.61 -28.16
C LEU A 170 -32.41 -8.44 -28.92
N ALA A 171 -32.72 -8.89 -30.14
CA ALA A 171 -31.76 -9.57 -31.00
C ALA A 171 -30.57 -8.66 -31.33
N TRP A 172 -30.80 -7.35 -31.52
CA TRP A 172 -29.74 -6.39 -31.80
C TRP A 172 -28.72 -6.31 -30.64
N MET A 173 -29.16 -6.41 -29.38
CA MET A 173 -28.29 -6.42 -28.19
C MET A 173 -27.27 -7.58 -28.15
N THR A 174 -27.34 -8.55 -29.09
CA THR A 174 -26.45 -9.72 -29.13
C THR A 174 -25.26 -9.57 -30.09
N LYS A 175 -25.17 -8.46 -30.84
CA LYS A 175 -24.15 -8.25 -31.90
C LYS A 175 -22.72 -7.99 -31.40
N GLY A 176 -22.55 -7.72 -30.12
CA GLY A 176 -21.25 -7.46 -29.50
C GLY A 176 -20.52 -8.73 -29.04
N TYR A 177 -19.39 -8.54 -28.35
CA TYR A 177 -18.69 -9.66 -27.71
C TYR A 177 -19.46 -10.23 -26.52
N THR A 178 -19.21 -11.50 -26.23
CA THR A 178 -19.75 -12.20 -25.05
C THR A 178 -18.70 -12.31 -23.95
N PHE A 179 -19.09 -12.85 -22.78
CA PHE A 179 -18.15 -13.11 -21.68
C PHE A 179 -17.01 -14.08 -22.03
N SER A 180 -17.08 -14.82 -23.15
CA SER A 180 -15.97 -15.66 -23.61
C SER A 180 -14.80 -14.84 -24.16
N ASN A 181 -15.02 -13.58 -24.53
CA ASN A 181 -13.97 -12.67 -24.97
C ASN A 181 -13.14 -12.15 -23.78
N SER A 182 -11.82 -12.18 -23.89
CA SER A 182 -10.90 -11.76 -22.84
C SER A 182 -10.96 -10.26 -22.53
N THR A 183 -11.24 -9.41 -23.52
CA THR A 183 -11.38 -7.95 -23.35
C THR A 183 -12.59 -7.59 -22.49
N VAL A 184 -13.67 -8.37 -22.57
CA VAL A 184 -14.87 -8.22 -21.75
C VAL A 184 -14.57 -8.51 -20.28
N ARG A 185 -13.72 -9.50 -19.97
CA ARG A 185 -13.45 -9.93 -18.59
C ARG A 185 -12.49 -9.02 -17.81
N GLN A 186 -12.13 -7.86 -18.33
CA GLN A 186 -11.15 -6.95 -17.70
C GLN A 186 -11.80 -5.72 -17.08
N GLY A 187 -11.57 -5.51 -15.78
CA GLY A 187 -11.89 -4.26 -15.09
C GLY A 187 -13.35 -3.81 -15.27
N SER A 188 -13.55 -2.54 -15.60
CA SER A 188 -14.88 -1.95 -15.80
C SER A 188 -15.65 -2.50 -17.01
N ASN A 189 -14.97 -3.09 -18.01
CA ASN A 189 -15.67 -3.69 -19.16
C ASN A 189 -16.58 -4.84 -18.71
N LEU A 190 -16.15 -5.60 -17.70
CA LEU A 190 -16.89 -6.74 -17.18
C LEU A 190 -18.24 -6.32 -16.62
N THR A 191 -18.23 -5.29 -15.78
CA THR A 191 -19.44 -4.78 -15.13
C THR A 191 -20.34 -4.03 -16.11
N ASP A 192 -19.78 -3.36 -17.12
CA ASP A 192 -20.57 -2.73 -18.19
C ASP A 192 -21.28 -3.73 -19.10
N VAL A 193 -20.61 -4.82 -19.48
CA VAL A 193 -21.25 -5.91 -20.23
C VAL A 193 -22.30 -6.61 -19.37
N ALA A 194 -21.99 -6.87 -18.10
CA ALA A 194 -22.95 -7.46 -17.17
C ALA A 194 -24.25 -6.64 -17.05
N GLN A 195 -24.17 -5.30 -17.04
CA GLN A 195 -25.36 -4.45 -16.95
C GLN A 195 -26.37 -4.72 -18.07
N HIS A 196 -25.95 -4.71 -19.34
CA HIS A 196 -26.90 -4.96 -20.43
C HIS A 196 -27.29 -6.44 -20.56
N TYR A 197 -26.44 -7.37 -20.11
CA TYR A 197 -26.81 -8.78 -19.99
C TYR A 197 -27.93 -8.97 -18.97
N ILE A 198 -27.88 -8.28 -17.82
CA ILE A 198 -28.94 -8.27 -16.80
C ILE A 198 -30.22 -7.67 -17.38
N MET A 199 -30.14 -6.50 -18.04
CA MET A 199 -31.29 -5.90 -18.72
C MET A 199 -31.93 -6.88 -19.72
N ARG A 200 -31.12 -7.51 -20.58
CA ARG A 200 -31.59 -8.51 -21.55
C ARG A 200 -32.20 -9.72 -20.86
N ALA A 201 -31.60 -10.18 -19.77
CA ALA A 201 -32.11 -11.32 -19.01
C ALA A 201 -33.47 -11.03 -18.37
N CYS A 202 -33.66 -9.85 -17.76
CA CYS A 202 -34.97 -9.42 -17.25
C CYS A 202 -36.00 -9.29 -18.37
N LEU A 203 -35.62 -8.65 -19.49
CA LEU A 203 -36.51 -8.51 -20.64
C LEU A 203 -36.91 -9.87 -21.23
N THR A 204 -36.02 -10.86 -21.22
CA THR A 204 -36.30 -12.20 -21.77
C THR A 204 -36.73 -13.22 -20.72
N GLN A 205 -36.88 -12.82 -19.45
CA GLN A 205 -37.06 -13.72 -18.29
C GLN A 205 -36.09 -14.91 -18.29
N ASN A 206 -34.84 -14.67 -18.68
CA ASN A 206 -33.82 -15.70 -18.84
C ASN A 206 -32.95 -15.82 -17.57
N GLU A 207 -33.31 -16.76 -16.71
CA GLU A 207 -32.62 -17.01 -15.44
C GLU A 207 -31.15 -17.40 -15.63
N THR A 208 -30.86 -18.22 -16.64
CA THR A 208 -29.48 -18.67 -16.90
C THR A 208 -28.59 -17.49 -17.27
N LEU A 209 -29.09 -16.58 -18.11
CA LEU A 209 -28.36 -15.39 -18.53
C LEU A 209 -28.16 -14.40 -17.36
N LEU A 210 -29.19 -14.22 -16.52
CA LEU A 210 -29.08 -13.38 -15.32
C LEU A 210 -28.03 -13.93 -14.35
N LYS A 211 -28.10 -15.24 -14.08
CA LYS A 211 -27.14 -15.94 -13.20
C LYS A 211 -25.72 -15.86 -13.74
N GLU A 212 -25.52 -16.03 -15.05
CA GLU A 212 -24.22 -15.88 -15.69
C GLU A 212 -23.64 -14.48 -15.45
N ALA A 213 -24.41 -13.43 -15.79
CA ALA A 213 -23.96 -12.05 -15.66
C ALA A 213 -23.60 -11.68 -14.22
N VAL A 214 -24.45 -12.04 -13.25
CA VAL A 214 -24.23 -11.80 -11.82
C VAL A 214 -23.01 -12.59 -11.32
N THR A 215 -22.87 -13.85 -11.72
CA THR A 215 -21.74 -14.70 -11.32
C THR A 215 -20.40 -14.15 -11.82
N GLN A 216 -20.35 -13.64 -13.05
CA GLN A 216 -19.14 -13.02 -13.61
C GLN A 216 -18.69 -11.82 -12.76
N VAL A 217 -19.63 -10.97 -12.34
CA VAL A 217 -19.32 -9.83 -11.48
C VAL A 217 -18.90 -10.27 -10.07
N ASN A 218 -19.62 -11.22 -9.46
CA ASN A 218 -19.26 -11.79 -8.15
C ASN A 218 -17.85 -12.37 -8.12
N ASN A 219 -17.47 -13.09 -9.18
CA ASN A 219 -16.16 -13.71 -9.30
C ASN A 219 -15.02 -12.70 -9.44
N SER A 220 -15.31 -11.44 -9.80
CA SER A 220 -14.30 -10.37 -9.83
C SER A 220 -13.99 -9.78 -8.45
N ILE A 221 -14.88 -9.98 -7.47
CA ILE A 221 -14.69 -9.51 -6.10
C ILE A 221 -13.83 -10.51 -5.32
N LEU A 222 -12.52 -10.30 -5.34
CA LEU A 222 -11.56 -11.15 -4.65
C LEU A 222 -10.32 -10.37 -4.21
N ILE A 223 -9.61 -10.90 -3.21
CA ILE A 223 -8.29 -10.42 -2.82
C ILE A 223 -7.24 -11.10 -3.70
N GLY A 224 -6.44 -10.32 -4.43
CA GLY A 224 -5.50 -10.86 -5.41
C GLY A 224 -4.21 -10.06 -5.56
N SER A 225 -3.45 -10.37 -6.62
CA SER A 225 -2.24 -9.64 -7.01
C SER A 225 -2.51 -8.33 -7.77
N SER A 226 -3.74 -8.16 -8.24
CA SER A 226 -4.30 -6.95 -8.84
C SER A 226 -5.70 -6.70 -8.29
N GLY A 227 -6.23 -5.49 -8.43
CA GLY A 227 -7.51 -5.12 -7.84
C GLY A 227 -7.40 -4.94 -6.33
N ILE A 228 -8.39 -5.42 -5.58
CA ILE A 228 -8.40 -5.33 -4.11
C ILE A 228 -7.26 -6.16 -3.51
N GLN A 229 -6.47 -5.52 -2.65
CA GLN A 229 -5.38 -6.14 -1.93
C GLN A 229 -5.79 -6.54 -0.50
N LYS A 230 -5.02 -7.41 0.13
CA LYS A 230 -5.28 -7.92 1.50
C LYS A 230 -5.25 -6.81 2.55
N ASP A 231 -4.43 -5.79 2.34
CA ASP A 231 -4.35 -4.58 3.17
C ASP A 231 -5.47 -3.55 2.87
N ASN A 232 -6.40 -3.88 1.98
CA ASN A 232 -7.47 -3.02 1.46
C ASN A 232 -6.98 -1.88 0.54
N SER A 233 -5.75 -1.90 0.06
CA SER A 233 -5.35 -1.05 -1.08
C SER A 233 -5.90 -1.58 -2.40
N TYR A 234 -5.71 -0.82 -3.49
CA TYR A 234 -6.12 -1.23 -4.83
C TYR A 234 -5.00 -1.02 -5.84
N LEU A 235 -4.73 -2.05 -6.65
CA LEU A 235 -3.70 -2.04 -7.68
C LEU A 235 -4.32 -2.20 -9.08
N ALA A 236 -3.84 -1.42 -10.05
CA ALA A 236 -4.24 -1.54 -11.44
C ALA A 236 -3.06 -1.30 -12.39
N HIS A 237 -3.13 -1.81 -13.62
CA HIS A 237 -2.07 -1.70 -14.64
C HIS A 237 -0.71 -2.32 -14.20
N GLY A 238 -0.80 -3.43 -13.47
CA GLY A 238 0.32 -4.00 -12.71
C GLY A 238 0.20 -3.61 -11.24
N PRO A 239 1.29 -3.70 -10.45
CA PRO A 239 1.26 -3.35 -9.04
C PRO A 239 1.39 -1.82 -8.81
N GLN A 240 0.57 -1.02 -9.48
CA GLN A 240 0.51 0.44 -9.29
C GLN A 240 -0.65 0.81 -8.36
N LEU A 241 -0.39 1.63 -7.35
CA LEU A 241 -1.41 2.21 -6.47
C LEU A 241 -2.44 3.02 -7.27
N TYR A 242 -3.73 2.66 -7.17
CA TYR A 242 -4.78 3.22 -8.02
C TYR A 242 -6.19 3.28 -7.37
N ILE A 243 -6.25 3.52 -6.05
CA ILE A 243 -7.49 3.51 -5.24
C ILE A 243 -8.59 4.41 -5.80
N TYR A 244 -8.28 5.67 -6.15
CA TYR A 244 -9.29 6.65 -6.58
C TYR A 244 -9.46 6.77 -8.09
N GLY A 245 -8.56 6.19 -8.87
CA GLY A 245 -8.74 6.09 -10.31
C GLY A 245 -9.47 4.81 -10.72
N TYR A 246 -8.76 3.75 -11.13
CA TYR A 246 -9.41 2.48 -11.48
C TYR A 246 -10.21 1.86 -10.32
N GLY A 247 -9.81 2.10 -9.06
CA GLY A 247 -10.62 1.67 -7.92
C GLY A 247 -11.99 2.36 -7.85
N ASN A 248 -12.11 3.64 -8.23
CA ASN A 248 -13.40 4.33 -8.35
C ASN A 248 -14.29 3.69 -9.44
N GLU A 249 -13.73 3.42 -10.62
CA GLU A 249 -14.45 2.76 -11.72
C GLU A 249 -14.91 1.36 -11.32
N TYR A 250 -14.05 0.62 -10.61
CA TYR A 250 -14.39 -0.69 -10.06
C TYR A 250 -15.55 -0.60 -9.06
N ILE A 251 -15.52 0.33 -8.11
CA ILE A 251 -16.62 0.52 -7.15
C ILE A 251 -17.90 0.88 -7.88
N SER A 252 -17.86 1.81 -8.84
CA SER A 252 -19.04 2.18 -9.62
C SER A 252 -19.65 0.99 -10.36
N GLY A 253 -18.82 0.21 -11.05
CA GLY A 253 -19.27 -0.97 -11.79
C GLY A 253 -19.92 -2.03 -10.89
N ILE A 254 -19.28 -2.36 -9.76
CA ILE A 254 -19.81 -3.33 -8.79
C ILE A 254 -21.12 -2.82 -8.18
N SER A 255 -21.14 -1.56 -7.72
CA SER A 255 -22.31 -0.97 -7.07
C SER A 255 -23.53 -0.90 -7.98
N ASN A 256 -23.37 -0.58 -9.27
CA ASN A 256 -24.49 -0.54 -10.20
C ASN A 256 -25.19 -1.91 -10.35
N VAL A 257 -24.42 -3.00 -10.41
CA VAL A 257 -25.00 -4.35 -10.50
C VAL A 257 -25.57 -4.78 -9.16
N ALA A 258 -24.81 -4.58 -8.08
CA ALA A 258 -25.20 -5.05 -6.76
C ALA A 258 -26.48 -4.34 -6.24
N SER A 259 -26.66 -3.05 -6.54
CA SER A 259 -27.86 -2.31 -6.18
C SER A 259 -29.12 -2.82 -6.90
N TRP A 260 -28.97 -3.40 -8.09
CA TRP A 260 -30.11 -3.98 -8.81
C TRP A 260 -30.54 -5.32 -8.24
N VAL A 261 -29.62 -6.14 -7.73
CA VAL A 261 -29.91 -7.52 -7.31
C VAL A 261 -30.03 -7.72 -5.80
N VAL A 262 -29.74 -6.71 -4.98
CA VAL A 262 -29.82 -6.81 -3.50
C VAL A 262 -31.22 -7.25 -3.02
N GLY A 263 -31.31 -8.22 -2.12
CA GLY A 263 -32.60 -8.74 -1.63
C GLY A 263 -33.36 -9.64 -2.61
N THR A 264 -32.78 -9.99 -3.76
CA THR A 264 -33.30 -11.02 -4.69
C THR A 264 -32.57 -12.34 -4.48
N SER A 265 -33.01 -13.42 -5.14
CA SER A 265 -32.26 -14.69 -5.18
C SER A 265 -30.90 -14.60 -5.89
N PHE A 266 -30.63 -13.49 -6.61
CA PHE A 266 -29.37 -13.19 -7.28
C PHE A 266 -28.49 -12.21 -6.48
N ALA A 267 -28.84 -11.92 -5.22
CA ALA A 267 -28.03 -11.07 -4.37
C ALA A 267 -26.60 -11.61 -4.25
N PHE A 268 -25.65 -10.69 -4.14
CA PHE A 268 -24.24 -11.06 -4.02
C PHE A 268 -24.00 -11.79 -2.69
N PRO A 269 -23.16 -12.84 -2.68
CA PRO A 269 -22.82 -13.53 -1.44
C PRO A 269 -22.22 -12.60 -0.38
N ALA A 270 -22.50 -12.88 0.90
CA ALA A 270 -22.11 -12.02 2.01
C ALA A 270 -20.58 -11.84 2.14
N ASP A 271 -19.79 -12.89 1.86
CA ASP A 271 -18.33 -12.85 1.84
C ASP A 271 -17.80 -11.91 0.75
N LYS A 272 -18.43 -11.90 -0.43
CA LYS A 272 -18.10 -10.97 -1.52
C LYS A 272 -18.42 -9.53 -1.14
N ILE A 273 -19.60 -9.28 -0.58
CA ILE A 273 -19.96 -7.95 -0.07
C ILE A 273 -19.01 -7.52 1.04
N ALA A 274 -18.56 -8.42 1.93
CA ALA A 274 -17.60 -8.08 2.97
C ALA A 274 -16.24 -7.64 2.42
N ILE A 275 -15.70 -8.31 1.38
CA ILE A 275 -14.47 -7.89 0.70
C ILE A 275 -14.64 -6.50 0.08
N PHE A 276 -15.74 -6.29 -0.65
CA PHE A 276 -16.03 -5.03 -1.31
C PHE A 276 -16.22 -3.88 -0.30
N SER A 277 -17.04 -4.09 0.72
CA SER A 277 -17.30 -3.17 1.83
C SER A 277 -16.02 -2.78 2.57
N ASN A 278 -15.14 -3.75 2.87
CA ASN A 278 -13.86 -3.48 3.52
C ASN A 278 -12.96 -2.63 2.63
N PHE A 279 -12.87 -2.91 1.33
CA PHE A 279 -12.14 -2.06 0.40
C PHE A 279 -12.69 -0.62 0.40
N VAL A 280 -14.01 -0.45 0.26
CA VAL A 280 -14.61 0.90 0.22
C VAL A 280 -14.38 1.64 1.53
N ARG A 281 -14.69 1.03 2.68
CA ARG A 281 -14.58 1.72 3.98
C ARG A 281 -13.15 1.92 4.47
N LYS A 282 -12.25 0.95 4.23
CA LYS A 282 -10.89 0.95 4.78
C LYS A 282 -9.82 1.39 3.79
N GLY A 283 -10.07 1.24 2.49
CA GLY A 283 -9.14 1.63 1.42
C GLY A 283 -9.54 2.91 0.72
N PHE A 284 -10.81 3.04 0.33
CA PHE A 284 -11.28 4.14 -0.52
C PHE A 284 -11.69 5.38 0.28
N ILE A 285 -12.52 5.25 1.33
CA ILE A 285 -13.01 6.41 2.11
C ILE A 285 -11.90 7.05 2.96
N LYS A 286 -11.05 6.24 3.59
CA LYS A 286 -10.04 6.72 4.56
C LYS A 286 -9.08 7.77 4.01
N PRO A 287 -8.49 7.63 2.80
CA PRO A 287 -7.60 8.64 2.25
C PRO A 287 -8.33 9.85 1.64
N SER A 288 -9.48 10.24 2.22
CA SER A 288 -10.19 11.49 1.91
C SER A 288 -10.26 12.40 3.13
N ARG A 289 -10.19 13.70 2.86
CA ARG A 289 -10.36 14.77 3.85
C ARG A 289 -11.44 15.73 3.35
N GLY A 290 -12.56 15.78 4.05
CA GLY A 290 -13.73 16.54 3.61
C GLY A 290 -14.22 16.07 2.24
N ALA A 291 -14.24 16.99 1.27
CA ALA A 291 -14.71 16.73 -0.10
C ALA A 291 -13.61 16.28 -1.08
N TYR A 292 -12.39 16.01 -0.59
CA TYR A 292 -11.23 15.81 -1.45
C TYR A 292 -10.43 14.58 -1.03
N ALA A 293 -9.90 13.86 -2.02
CA ALA A 293 -9.08 12.67 -1.81
C ALA A 293 -7.60 12.91 -2.11
N ASP A 294 -6.74 12.10 -1.49
CA ASP A 294 -5.29 12.15 -1.68
C ASP A 294 -4.92 12.00 -3.17
N PHE A 295 -4.22 13.00 -3.71
CA PHE A 295 -3.78 13.04 -5.11
C PHE A 295 -2.84 11.88 -5.50
N ASN A 296 -2.23 11.19 -4.54
CA ASN A 296 -1.39 10.02 -4.77
C ASN A 296 -2.15 8.85 -5.43
N LEU A 297 -3.48 8.84 -5.37
CA LEU A 297 -4.31 7.65 -5.59
C LEU A 297 -4.98 7.58 -6.97
N PHE A 298 -4.71 8.55 -7.86
CA PHE A 298 -5.41 8.69 -9.15
C PHE A 298 -4.66 8.09 -10.34
N GLY A 299 -3.44 7.57 -10.15
CA GLY A 299 -2.53 7.20 -11.24
C GLY A 299 -2.33 8.39 -12.20
N ARG A 300 -2.44 8.17 -13.51
CA ARG A 300 -2.35 9.27 -14.48
C ARG A 300 -3.50 10.28 -14.39
N GLY A 301 -4.63 9.88 -13.77
CA GLY A 301 -5.82 10.72 -13.63
C GLY A 301 -5.60 11.96 -12.79
N VAL A 302 -4.49 12.08 -12.05
CA VAL A 302 -4.10 13.28 -11.29
C VAL A 302 -4.04 14.53 -12.18
N THR A 303 -3.75 14.38 -13.47
CA THR A 303 -3.70 15.50 -14.43
C THR A 303 -5.01 15.77 -15.15
N ARG A 304 -6.14 15.30 -14.61
CA ARG A 304 -7.48 15.66 -15.10
C ARG A 304 -8.02 16.85 -14.31
N LYS A 305 -8.76 17.74 -14.98
CA LYS A 305 -9.49 18.82 -14.28
C LYS A 305 -10.42 18.22 -13.23
N ASN A 306 -10.44 18.84 -12.06
CA ASN A 306 -11.25 18.45 -10.90
C ASN A 306 -10.95 17.04 -10.35
N ALA A 307 -9.81 16.43 -10.72
CA ALA A 307 -9.32 15.25 -10.03
C ALA A 307 -9.17 15.55 -8.53
N GLY A 308 -9.53 14.60 -7.67
CA GLY A 308 -9.57 14.82 -6.23
C GLY A 308 -10.97 14.99 -5.64
N LYS A 309 -11.97 15.45 -6.41
CA LYS A 309 -13.32 15.68 -5.85
C LYS A 309 -14.03 14.36 -5.53
N ALA A 310 -14.53 14.24 -4.30
CA ALA A 310 -15.24 13.06 -3.84
C ALA A 310 -16.63 12.89 -4.49
N ASN A 311 -17.09 11.64 -4.60
CA ASN A 311 -18.39 11.28 -5.16
C ASN A 311 -19.30 10.67 -4.07
N PRO A 312 -20.06 11.49 -3.32
CA PRO A 312 -20.94 11.00 -2.25
C PRO A 312 -22.06 10.09 -2.78
N GLY A 313 -22.56 10.32 -4.00
CA GLY A 313 -23.60 9.47 -4.60
C GLY A 313 -23.12 8.05 -4.87
N LEU A 314 -21.81 7.85 -5.11
CA LEU A 314 -21.23 6.51 -5.18
C LEU A 314 -21.30 5.80 -3.83
N LEU A 315 -21.02 6.50 -2.73
CA LEU A 315 -21.10 5.92 -1.38
C LEU A 315 -22.53 5.61 -0.97
N GLU A 316 -23.51 6.43 -1.39
CA GLU A 316 -24.93 6.17 -1.17
C GLU A 316 -25.35 4.85 -1.83
N LYS A 317 -24.89 4.60 -3.06
CA LYS A 317 -25.10 3.32 -3.75
C LYS A 317 -24.44 2.15 -3.04
N VAL A 318 -23.20 2.30 -2.58
CA VAL A 318 -22.52 1.24 -1.81
C VAL A 318 -23.26 0.95 -0.49
N LYS A 319 -23.66 1.99 0.23
CA LYS A 319 -24.40 1.91 1.50
C LYS A 319 -25.71 1.11 1.33
N ALA A 320 -26.40 1.27 0.19
CA ALA A 320 -27.65 0.56 -0.09
C ALA A 320 -27.48 -0.96 -0.28
N VAL A 321 -26.25 -1.43 -0.52
CA VAL A 321 -25.91 -2.84 -0.75
C VAL A 321 -25.22 -3.47 0.47
N ASP A 322 -24.50 -2.68 1.25
CA ASP A 322 -23.79 -3.14 2.44
C ASP A 322 -24.75 -3.42 3.62
N ILE A 323 -24.25 -4.13 4.63
CA ILE A 323 -25.01 -4.43 5.85
C ILE A 323 -25.28 -3.15 6.66
N SER A 324 -26.43 -3.11 7.33
CA SER A 324 -26.89 -1.95 8.11
C SER A 324 -25.90 -1.52 9.20
N ALA A 325 -25.15 -2.46 9.79
CA ALA A 325 -24.13 -2.18 10.79
C ALA A 325 -23.01 -1.26 10.29
N ASN A 326 -22.77 -1.20 8.98
CA ASN A 326 -21.75 -0.35 8.37
C ASN A 326 -22.29 1.03 7.94
N SER A 327 -23.60 1.26 8.01
CA SER A 327 -24.27 2.46 7.47
C SER A 327 -23.68 3.77 8.00
N GLY A 328 -23.39 3.85 9.30
CA GLY A 328 -22.82 5.04 9.95
C GLY A 328 -21.48 5.48 9.33
N ALA A 329 -20.62 4.53 8.95
CA ALA A 329 -19.33 4.85 8.32
C ALA A 329 -19.51 5.54 6.95
N TYR A 330 -20.54 5.15 6.18
CA TYR A 330 -20.87 5.82 4.93
C TYR A 330 -21.54 7.17 5.17
N ASP A 331 -22.47 7.26 6.13
CA ASP A 331 -23.18 8.50 6.44
C ASP A 331 -22.23 9.61 6.90
N ASP A 332 -21.27 9.27 7.76
CA ASP A 332 -20.24 10.21 8.20
C ASP A 332 -19.38 10.68 7.02
N ALA A 333 -18.98 9.76 6.14
CA ALA A 333 -18.20 10.09 4.95
C ALA A 333 -18.99 10.98 3.97
N ILE A 334 -20.26 10.65 3.70
CA ILE A 334 -21.14 11.41 2.82
C ILE A 334 -21.35 12.83 3.36
N GLN A 335 -21.59 12.99 4.66
CA GLN A 335 -21.74 14.30 5.31
C GLN A 335 -20.48 15.15 5.17
N ARG A 336 -19.29 14.57 5.38
CA ARG A 336 -18.01 15.26 5.14
C ARG A 336 -17.80 15.61 3.67
N MET A 337 -18.10 14.70 2.75
CA MET A 337 -17.89 14.88 1.31
C MET A 337 -18.83 15.93 0.70
N ARG A 338 -20.06 16.02 1.22
CA ARG A 338 -21.02 17.09 0.90
C ARG A 338 -20.74 18.40 1.64
N GLN A 339 -19.75 18.41 2.54
CA GLN A 339 -19.39 19.55 3.40
C GLN A 339 -20.55 20.04 4.28
N ILE A 340 -21.48 19.14 4.61
CA ILE A 340 -22.53 19.37 5.61
C ILE A 340 -21.90 19.37 7.00
N GLN A 341 -20.92 18.49 7.20
CA GLN A 341 -20.08 18.42 8.40
C GLN A 341 -18.65 18.84 8.07
N PRO A 342 -17.88 19.36 9.05
CA PRO A 342 -16.48 19.71 8.84
C PRO A 342 -15.64 18.48 8.47
N ALA A 343 -14.49 18.71 7.83
CA ALA A 343 -13.58 17.63 7.40
C ALA A 343 -13.08 16.73 8.55
N SER A 344 -13.15 17.22 9.79
CA SER A 344 -12.78 16.52 11.03
C SER A 344 -13.88 15.61 11.61
N TYR A 345 -15.12 15.74 11.15
CA TYR A 345 -16.28 15.08 11.76
C TYR A 345 -16.13 13.55 11.79
N ASN A 346 -16.18 12.95 12.98
CA ASN A 346 -16.03 11.51 13.22
C ASN A 346 -14.78 10.90 12.55
N ILE A 347 -13.69 11.66 12.44
CA ILE A 347 -12.37 11.12 12.10
C ILE A 347 -11.65 10.76 13.40
N LEU A 348 -11.23 9.50 13.51
CA LEU A 348 -10.42 9.01 14.62
C LEU A 348 -8.93 9.08 14.25
N SER A 349 -8.08 9.18 15.27
CA SER A 349 -6.63 9.04 15.08
C SER A 349 -6.31 7.60 14.70
N GLU A 350 -5.63 7.42 13.56
CA GLU A 350 -5.33 6.10 13.02
C GLU A 350 -4.08 6.14 12.14
N HIS A 351 -3.27 5.08 12.20
CA HIS A 351 -2.17 4.88 11.27
C HIS A 351 -2.34 3.57 10.49
N ILE A 352 -2.29 3.65 9.16
CA ILE A 352 -2.45 2.50 8.27
C ILE A 352 -1.24 2.45 7.34
N HIS A 353 -0.53 1.33 7.36
CA HIS A 353 0.46 1.01 6.34
C HIS A 353 -0.13 0.00 5.35
N TYR A 354 -0.31 0.38 4.10
CA TYR A 354 -0.74 -0.49 3.01
C TYR A 354 0.50 -1.16 2.37
N TRP A 355 0.99 -2.21 3.04
CA TRP A 355 2.24 -2.90 2.69
C TRP A 355 2.28 -3.50 1.28
N ARG A 356 1.13 -3.73 0.63
CA ARG A 356 1.05 -4.22 -0.76
C ARG A 356 1.22 -3.14 -1.82
N SER A 357 1.09 -1.88 -1.43
CA SER A 357 1.06 -0.74 -2.36
C SER A 357 2.07 0.37 -2.05
N ASP A 358 2.97 0.13 -1.08
CA ASP A 358 3.99 1.08 -0.61
C ASP A 358 3.39 2.47 -0.25
N TYR A 359 2.20 2.46 0.36
CA TYR A 359 1.46 3.66 0.77
C TYR A 359 1.18 3.63 2.26
N SER A 360 1.39 4.75 2.95
CA SER A 360 1.01 4.92 4.36
C SER A 360 0.03 6.08 4.49
N LEU A 361 -0.93 5.92 5.39
CA LEU A 361 -1.96 6.90 5.68
C LEU A 361 -2.01 7.14 7.19
N HIS A 362 -1.90 8.40 7.59
CA HIS A 362 -2.07 8.83 8.97
C HIS A 362 -3.26 9.78 9.06
N LEU A 363 -4.19 9.45 9.93
CA LEU A 363 -5.44 10.18 10.14
C LEU A 363 -5.45 10.74 11.55
N SER A 364 -6.01 11.94 11.68
CA SER A 364 -6.28 12.61 12.93
C SER A 364 -7.56 13.44 12.75
N PRO A 365 -8.30 13.75 13.83
CA PRO A 365 -9.36 14.75 13.75
C PRO A 365 -8.91 16.02 13.03
N ASN A 366 -7.67 16.45 13.21
CA ASN A 366 -7.17 17.72 12.68
C ASN A 366 -6.62 17.65 11.24
N TYR A 367 -6.21 16.47 10.76
CA TYR A 367 -5.57 16.35 9.45
C TYR A 367 -5.55 14.92 8.89
N THR A 368 -5.18 14.83 7.62
CA THR A 368 -4.81 13.60 6.92
C THR A 368 -3.41 13.76 6.33
N PHE A 369 -2.53 12.78 6.55
CA PHE A 369 -1.22 12.70 5.93
C PHE A 369 -1.11 11.40 5.12
N GLY A 370 -1.01 11.51 3.80
CA GLY A 370 -0.72 10.39 2.91
C GLY A 370 0.74 10.36 2.49
N LEU A 371 1.33 9.18 2.37
CA LEU A 371 2.72 8.98 1.96
C LEU A 371 2.80 7.90 0.89
N ARG A 372 3.17 8.28 -0.34
CA ARG A 372 3.39 7.34 -1.45
C ARG A 372 4.87 7.11 -1.72
N ASN A 373 5.30 5.86 -1.63
CA ASN A 373 6.63 5.40 -2.01
C ASN A 373 6.55 4.45 -3.22
N VAL A 374 7.69 3.88 -3.62
CA VAL A 374 7.78 2.81 -4.61
C VAL A 374 8.94 1.87 -4.30
N SER A 375 8.73 0.58 -4.50
CA SER A 375 9.72 -0.47 -4.30
C SER A 375 9.92 -1.31 -5.56
N THR A 376 10.81 -2.31 -5.48
CA THR A 376 10.92 -3.36 -6.50
C THR A 376 9.65 -4.21 -6.66
N ARG A 377 8.64 -4.04 -5.79
CA ARG A 377 7.36 -4.76 -5.81
C ARG A 377 6.23 -3.94 -6.43
N THR A 378 6.36 -2.62 -6.46
CA THR A 378 5.31 -1.69 -6.92
C THR A 378 5.78 -0.83 -8.07
N GLN A 379 4.83 -0.25 -8.79
CA GLN A 379 5.11 0.57 -9.98
C GLN A 379 5.13 2.07 -9.67
N LYS A 380 6.03 2.74 -10.37
CA LYS A 380 6.05 4.20 -10.50
C LYS A 380 4.77 4.69 -11.16
N SER A 381 4.48 5.99 -10.98
CA SER A 381 3.32 6.62 -11.60
C SER A 381 3.38 6.53 -13.13
N GLU A 382 2.31 6.03 -13.74
CA GLU A 382 2.24 5.86 -15.19
C GLU A 382 2.00 7.17 -15.94
N THR A 383 2.29 7.14 -17.24
CA THR A 383 1.71 8.03 -18.25
C THR A 383 0.97 7.17 -19.26
N GLY A 384 -0.03 7.71 -19.94
CA GLY A 384 -0.80 6.98 -20.94
C GLY A 384 -1.89 7.85 -21.56
N ASN A 385 -2.20 7.64 -22.83
CA ASN A 385 -3.22 8.40 -23.57
C ASN A 385 -3.00 9.91 -23.54
N GLY A 386 -1.74 10.36 -23.48
CA GLY A 386 -1.42 11.78 -23.38
C GLY A 386 -1.60 12.39 -21.98
N GLU A 387 -1.91 11.60 -20.96
CA GLU A 387 -2.10 12.04 -19.57
C GLU A 387 -0.80 11.89 -18.74
N ASN A 388 -0.67 12.69 -17.68
CA ASN A 388 0.43 12.68 -16.72
C ASN A 388 1.83 12.83 -17.32
N LEU A 389 1.98 13.80 -18.22
CA LEU A 389 3.19 14.00 -19.02
C LEU A 389 4.42 14.43 -18.20
N LYS A 390 4.22 14.96 -16.98
CA LYS A 390 5.30 15.43 -16.09
C LYS A 390 5.41 14.65 -14.77
N GLY A 391 4.63 13.58 -14.58
CA GLY A 391 4.55 12.77 -13.36
C GLY A 391 5.77 11.91 -13.01
N TYR A 392 6.97 12.35 -13.39
CA TYR A 392 8.19 11.56 -13.33
C TYR A 392 8.57 11.17 -11.89
N TYR A 393 8.36 12.07 -10.92
CA TYR A 393 8.74 11.88 -9.50
C TYR A 393 7.56 11.60 -8.55
N LEU A 394 6.35 11.29 -9.05
CA LEU A 394 5.12 11.09 -8.25
C LEU A 394 5.11 9.88 -7.29
N THR A 395 6.26 9.21 -7.10
CA THR A 395 6.38 8.02 -6.25
C THR A 395 7.61 8.02 -5.34
N GLU A 396 8.34 9.13 -5.27
CA GLU A 396 9.66 9.21 -4.64
C GLU A 396 9.58 9.73 -3.19
N GLY A 397 8.64 9.17 -2.42
CA GLY A 397 8.31 9.63 -1.06
C GLY A 397 7.46 10.89 -1.07
N VAL A 398 6.28 10.79 -1.68
CA VAL A 398 5.37 11.92 -1.90
C VAL A 398 4.41 12.08 -0.74
N ASN A 399 4.37 13.28 -0.15
CA ASN A 399 3.51 13.62 0.98
C ASN A 399 2.22 14.31 0.51
N TYR A 400 1.05 13.82 0.93
CA TYR A 400 -0.20 14.56 0.89
C TYR A 400 -0.49 15.06 2.30
N ILE A 401 -0.64 16.38 2.46
CA ILE A 401 -0.87 17.00 3.77
C ILE A 401 -2.15 17.84 3.69
N ALA A 402 -3.22 17.38 4.32
CA ALA A 402 -4.53 18.01 4.23
C ALA A 402 -5.17 18.27 5.60
N VAL A 403 -5.55 19.51 5.86
CA VAL A 403 -6.33 19.95 7.02
C VAL A 403 -7.79 20.16 6.61
N ASN A 404 -8.00 20.87 5.49
CA ASN A 404 -9.31 21.16 4.92
C ASN A 404 -9.67 20.22 3.74
N GLY A 405 -8.65 19.66 3.07
CA GLY A 405 -8.78 18.74 1.93
C GLY A 405 -8.48 19.38 0.58
N ASP A 406 -8.66 20.69 0.45
CA ASP A 406 -8.56 21.41 -0.82
C ASP A 406 -7.17 22.02 -1.08
N GLU A 407 -6.15 21.62 -0.33
CA GLU A 407 -4.79 22.18 -0.39
C GLU A 407 -4.11 21.97 -1.76
N TYR A 408 -4.49 20.93 -2.50
CA TYR A 408 -3.90 20.58 -3.80
C TYR A 408 -4.93 20.53 -4.94
N PHE A 409 -6.20 20.86 -4.66
CA PHE A 409 -7.25 20.73 -5.65
C PHE A 409 -6.98 21.64 -6.86
N ASN A 410 -6.88 21.06 -8.06
CA ASN A 410 -6.57 21.75 -9.33
C ASN A 410 -5.22 22.48 -9.39
N ILE A 411 -4.25 22.22 -8.49
CA ILE A 411 -2.94 22.88 -8.50
C ILE A 411 -1.98 22.37 -9.60
N PHE A 412 -2.18 21.13 -10.07
CA PHE A 412 -1.26 20.40 -10.92
C PHE A 412 -0.75 21.11 -12.19
N PRO A 413 -1.54 21.90 -12.94
CA PRO A 413 -1.02 22.64 -14.11
C PRO A 413 0.03 23.68 -13.74
N VAL A 414 -0.06 24.27 -12.54
CA VAL A 414 0.87 25.32 -12.06
C VAL A 414 1.98 24.78 -11.17
N TRP A 415 2.04 23.46 -10.93
CA TRP A 415 3.09 22.85 -10.12
C TRP A 415 4.47 22.99 -10.76
N ASP A 416 5.47 23.24 -9.92
CA ASP A 416 6.86 22.91 -10.18
C ASP A 416 7.06 21.40 -9.90
N TRP A 417 7.16 20.60 -10.95
CA TRP A 417 7.20 19.14 -10.86
C TRP A 417 8.55 18.61 -10.31
N ASN A 418 9.54 19.47 -10.06
CA ASN A 418 10.74 19.10 -9.29
C ASN A 418 10.56 19.25 -7.77
N LYS A 419 9.42 19.81 -7.35
CA LYS A 419 9.10 20.16 -5.96
C LYS A 419 7.79 19.53 -5.51
N ILE A 420 7.52 18.32 -5.98
CA ILE A 420 6.41 17.51 -5.50
C ILE A 420 6.61 17.28 -3.99
N PRO A 421 5.60 17.55 -3.15
CA PRO A 421 5.73 17.47 -1.69
C PRO A 421 6.39 16.16 -1.23
N GLY A 422 7.38 16.24 -0.35
CA GLY A 422 8.10 15.10 0.23
C GLY A 422 9.32 14.59 -0.57
N THR A 423 9.37 14.82 -1.88
CA THR A 423 10.38 14.18 -2.75
C THR A 423 11.82 14.66 -2.47
N THR A 424 12.81 13.80 -2.70
CA THR A 424 14.24 14.17 -2.74
C THR A 424 14.80 13.86 -4.12
N VAL A 425 14.92 14.86 -5.00
CA VAL A 425 15.16 14.62 -6.44
C VAL A 425 16.06 15.67 -7.10
N PRO A 426 16.67 15.35 -8.25
CA PRO A 426 17.34 16.33 -9.11
C PRO A 426 16.36 17.34 -9.71
N GLU A 427 16.79 18.60 -9.82
CA GLU A 427 16.02 19.68 -10.46
C GLU A 427 16.16 19.65 -11.99
N ILE A 428 15.42 18.78 -12.66
CA ILE A 428 15.45 18.60 -14.13
C ILE A 428 14.61 19.66 -14.87
N THR A 429 15.01 20.00 -16.10
CA THR A 429 14.27 20.97 -16.95
C THR A 429 13.40 20.30 -18.02
N SER A 430 13.70 19.04 -18.35
CA SER A 430 12.92 18.20 -19.27
C SER A 430 12.51 16.92 -18.54
N TYR A 431 11.21 16.64 -18.50
CA TYR A 431 10.64 15.49 -17.80
C TYR A 431 10.60 14.27 -18.74
N PRO A 432 11.36 13.20 -18.45
CA PRO A 432 11.32 12.01 -19.28
C PRO A 432 9.93 11.37 -19.27
N LYS A 433 9.38 11.13 -20.46
CA LYS A 433 8.12 10.41 -20.61
C LYS A 433 8.39 8.90 -20.59
N ARG A 434 7.70 8.18 -19.70
CA ARG A 434 7.64 6.71 -19.70
C ARG A 434 6.86 6.22 -20.94
N THR A 435 7.05 4.98 -21.38
CA THR A 435 6.17 4.41 -22.41
C THR A 435 4.73 4.39 -21.88
N ASP A 436 3.76 4.67 -22.75
CA ASP A 436 2.35 4.67 -22.38
C ASP A 436 1.97 3.32 -21.76
N PHE A 437 1.43 3.36 -20.54
CA PHE A 437 1.08 2.18 -19.73
C PHE A 437 2.25 1.22 -19.44
N GLY A 438 3.49 1.69 -19.58
CA GLY A 438 4.68 0.86 -19.36
C GLY A 438 4.87 0.45 -17.91
N THR A 439 5.47 -0.72 -17.72
CA THR A 439 5.84 -1.24 -16.39
C THR A 439 7.18 -0.69 -15.95
N TYR A 440 7.17 0.18 -14.94
CA TYR A 440 8.39 0.73 -14.33
C TYR A 440 8.33 0.52 -12.82
N LEU A 441 8.99 -0.53 -12.33
CA LEU A 441 9.10 -0.78 -10.89
C LEU A 441 10.06 0.22 -10.23
N GLY A 442 9.93 0.39 -8.93
CA GLY A 442 10.93 1.07 -8.12
C GLY A 442 12.24 0.27 -8.04
N LYS A 443 13.32 0.92 -7.61
CA LYS A 443 14.66 0.30 -7.53
C LYS A 443 15.07 -0.15 -6.13
N SER A 444 14.28 0.17 -5.10
CA SER A 444 14.61 -0.17 -3.71
C SER A 444 13.78 -1.33 -3.20
N SER A 445 14.40 -2.27 -2.51
CA SER A 445 13.70 -3.34 -1.80
C SER A 445 13.25 -2.92 -0.41
N PHE A 446 13.97 -2.01 0.27
CA PHE A 446 13.65 -1.57 1.62
C PHE A 446 12.69 -0.37 1.58
N VAL A 447 11.39 -0.69 1.52
CA VAL A 447 10.29 0.28 1.47
C VAL A 447 9.12 -0.30 2.26
N GLY A 448 8.62 0.41 3.26
CA GLY A 448 7.56 -0.12 4.12
C GLY A 448 7.46 0.63 5.43
N GLY A 449 6.62 0.13 6.33
CA GLY A 449 6.41 0.76 7.63
C GLY A 449 5.81 -0.15 8.69
N VAL A 450 6.04 0.22 9.95
CA VAL A 450 5.41 -0.40 11.11
C VAL A 450 4.17 0.40 11.50
N SER A 451 3.10 -0.28 11.90
CA SER A 451 1.87 0.31 12.43
C SER A 451 1.37 -0.51 13.62
N ASP A 452 0.81 0.16 14.61
CA ASP A 452 -0.04 -0.46 15.63
C ASP A 452 -1.54 -0.11 15.47
N GLY A 453 -1.89 0.58 14.38
CA GLY A 453 -3.23 1.10 14.12
C GLY A 453 -3.44 2.55 14.57
N VAL A 454 -2.56 3.16 15.37
CA VAL A 454 -2.68 4.56 15.83
C VAL A 454 -1.43 5.37 15.49
N TYR A 455 -0.25 4.80 15.73
CA TYR A 455 1.05 5.36 15.42
C TYR A 455 1.79 4.44 14.45
N GLY A 456 2.82 5.00 13.81
CA GLY A 456 3.69 4.19 13.00
C GLY A 456 4.90 4.95 12.50
N ALA A 457 5.75 4.23 11.79
CA ALA A 457 6.90 4.79 11.09
C ALA A 457 7.02 4.15 9.72
N SER A 458 7.36 4.94 8.71
CA SER A 458 7.60 4.48 7.34
C SER A 458 9.02 4.84 6.90
N ALA A 459 9.59 4.02 6.01
CA ALA A 459 10.93 4.19 5.51
C ALA A 459 11.02 3.90 4.00
N TYR A 460 11.90 4.64 3.33
CA TYR A 460 12.23 4.49 1.93
C TYR A 460 13.73 4.65 1.71
N ALA A 461 14.41 3.55 1.37
CA ALA A 461 15.83 3.55 1.02
C ALA A 461 16.03 3.86 -0.47
N MET A 462 15.71 5.08 -0.87
CA MET A 462 15.82 5.55 -2.26
C MET A 462 17.21 5.30 -2.85
N ASN A 463 17.23 4.78 -4.08
CA ASN A 463 18.41 4.67 -4.94
C ASN A 463 17.96 4.77 -6.40
N ASP A 464 17.72 6.00 -6.86
CA ASP A 464 17.24 6.26 -8.22
C ASP A 464 17.61 7.66 -8.71
N TYR A 465 17.52 7.90 -10.02
CA TYR A 465 17.87 9.17 -10.66
C TYR A 465 19.28 9.65 -10.27
N ASN A 466 20.22 8.71 -10.21
CA ASN A 466 21.60 8.92 -9.73
C ASN A 466 21.69 9.51 -8.32
N THR A 467 20.65 9.32 -7.50
CA THR A 467 20.52 9.89 -6.15
C THR A 467 20.14 8.80 -5.15
N THR A 468 20.90 8.70 -4.07
CA THR A 468 20.56 7.84 -2.92
C THR A 468 20.05 8.69 -1.78
N ALA A 469 19.08 8.20 -1.02
CA ALA A 469 18.63 8.82 0.23
C ALA A 469 17.96 7.77 1.15
N LYS A 470 18.17 7.91 2.46
CA LYS A 470 17.41 7.21 3.49
C LYS A 470 16.34 8.15 4.03
N LYS A 471 15.10 7.95 3.61
CA LYS A 471 13.96 8.82 3.96
C LYS A 471 13.07 8.07 4.94
N SER A 472 12.71 8.70 6.05
CA SER A 472 11.76 8.13 7.01
C SER A 472 10.80 9.17 7.57
N TRP A 473 9.63 8.69 7.96
CA TRP A 473 8.52 9.46 8.50
C TRP A 473 8.03 8.78 9.77
N PHE A 474 7.96 9.54 10.85
CA PHE A 474 7.57 9.06 12.18
C PHE A 474 6.28 9.78 12.59
N PHE A 475 5.21 9.02 12.75
CA PHE A 475 3.85 9.54 12.87
C PHE A 475 3.39 9.47 14.34
N PHE A 476 3.05 10.64 14.90
CA PHE A 476 2.53 10.82 16.25
C PHE A 476 1.15 11.50 16.21
N ASP A 477 0.69 12.10 17.32
CA ASP A 477 -0.63 12.74 17.36
C ASP A 477 -0.66 14.04 16.56
N GLU A 478 0.12 15.04 16.98
CA GLU A 478 0.10 16.39 16.39
C GLU A 478 1.13 16.58 15.28
N GLU A 479 2.17 15.74 15.26
CA GLU A 479 3.32 15.91 14.39
C GLU A 479 3.74 14.68 13.60
N ILE A 480 4.39 14.96 12.47
CA ILE A 480 5.11 13.98 11.66
C ILE A 480 6.56 14.42 11.57
N VAL A 481 7.48 13.63 12.12
CA VAL A 481 8.91 13.89 12.02
C VAL A 481 9.42 13.26 10.72
N CYS A 482 10.02 14.07 9.85
CA CYS A 482 10.51 13.66 8.54
C CYS A 482 12.03 13.77 8.52
N LEU A 483 12.71 12.62 8.38
CA LEU A 483 14.17 12.54 8.36
C LEU A 483 14.68 12.10 6.99
N GLY A 484 15.86 12.63 6.64
CA GLY A 484 16.61 12.25 5.46
C GLY A 484 18.09 12.14 5.80
N ALA A 485 18.75 11.08 5.37
CA ALA A 485 20.18 10.89 5.56
C ALA A 485 20.82 10.16 4.38
N GLY A 486 22.15 10.18 4.29
CA GLY A 486 22.88 9.51 3.20
C GLY A 486 22.52 10.06 1.83
N ILE A 487 22.15 11.34 1.75
CA ILE A 487 21.79 11.99 0.49
C ILE A 487 23.08 12.17 -0.31
N ALA A 488 23.22 11.37 -1.35
CA ALA A 488 24.34 11.45 -2.27
C ALA A 488 23.83 11.43 -3.70
N SER A 489 24.45 12.19 -4.60
CA SER A 489 24.03 12.20 -6.00
C SER A 489 25.19 12.39 -6.96
N GLY A 490 25.11 11.67 -8.09
CA GLY A 490 25.93 11.90 -9.28
C GLY A 490 25.15 12.58 -10.41
N ALA A 491 23.95 13.10 -10.14
CA ALA A 491 23.20 13.89 -11.13
C ALA A 491 23.86 15.26 -11.35
N ALA A 492 23.80 15.77 -12.58
CA ALA A 492 24.38 17.07 -12.92
C ALA A 492 23.59 18.27 -12.35
N GLN A 493 22.35 18.04 -11.91
CA GLN A 493 21.45 19.06 -11.39
C GLN A 493 21.59 19.22 -9.87
N ASN A 494 21.11 20.35 -9.34
CA ASN A 494 20.95 20.52 -7.90
C ASN A 494 19.97 19.49 -7.35
N ILE A 495 20.27 18.98 -6.16
CA ILE A 495 19.38 18.10 -5.40
C ILE A 495 18.61 18.93 -4.38
N ASN A 496 17.32 18.62 -4.25
CA ASN A 496 16.43 19.27 -3.31
C ASN A 496 15.64 18.24 -2.50
N THR A 497 15.09 18.66 -1.36
CA THR A 497 13.99 17.95 -0.71
C THR A 497 12.81 18.89 -0.53
N ALA A 498 11.71 18.66 -1.24
CA ALA A 498 10.50 19.46 -1.06
C ALA A 498 9.75 19.02 0.21
N LEU A 499 9.40 19.97 1.08
CA LEU A 499 8.55 19.70 2.23
C LEU A 499 7.09 19.76 1.79
N ASN A 500 6.71 20.83 1.09
CA ASN A 500 5.38 21.00 0.53
C ASN A 500 5.36 21.95 -0.69
N GLN A 501 4.34 21.78 -1.53
CA GLN A 501 3.92 22.66 -2.61
C GLN A 501 2.39 22.61 -2.76
N CYS A 502 1.69 23.55 -2.13
CA CYS A 502 0.23 23.58 -2.04
C CYS A 502 -0.32 24.98 -2.39
N LEU A 503 -1.65 25.09 -2.51
CA LEU A 503 -2.30 26.37 -2.73
C LEU A 503 -2.05 27.29 -1.52
N LEU A 504 -1.80 28.57 -1.79
CA LEU A 504 -1.64 29.58 -0.76
C LEU A 504 -3.01 29.88 -0.12
N LYS A 505 -3.29 29.28 1.05
CA LYS A 505 -4.56 29.43 1.78
C LYS A 505 -4.57 30.56 2.82
N THR A 506 -3.40 30.91 3.36
CA THR A 506 -3.21 31.97 4.36
C THR A 506 -1.92 32.72 4.06
N ASP A 507 -1.71 33.84 4.74
CA ASP A 507 -0.39 34.46 4.82
C ASP A 507 0.67 33.46 5.29
N VAL A 508 1.90 33.62 4.78
CA VAL A 508 3.04 32.82 5.22
C VAL A 508 3.71 33.54 6.37
N THR A 509 3.58 32.95 7.56
CA THR A 509 4.22 33.46 8.78
C THR A 509 5.42 32.62 9.11
N ILE A 510 6.51 33.23 9.55
CA ILE A 510 7.73 32.53 9.97
C ILE A 510 8.16 32.95 11.37
N ALA A 511 8.99 32.13 12.00
CA ALA A 511 9.91 32.59 13.03
C ALA A 511 11.36 32.29 12.64
N ASP A 512 12.24 33.25 12.89
CA ASP A 512 13.68 33.05 12.78
C ASP A 512 14.25 32.24 13.96
N GLY A 513 15.54 31.93 13.91
CA GLY A 513 16.27 31.23 14.96
C GLY A 513 16.24 31.93 16.33
N SER A 514 16.02 33.25 16.36
CA SER A 514 15.86 34.06 17.58
C SER A 514 14.41 34.07 18.09
N GLY A 515 13.47 33.51 17.34
CA GLY A 515 12.04 33.47 17.68
C GLY A 515 11.24 34.69 17.25
N ASN A 516 11.83 35.62 16.48
CA ASN A 516 11.12 36.78 15.97
C ASN A 516 10.12 36.33 14.90
N VAL A 517 8.85 36.71 15.08
CA VAL A 517 7.77 36.32 14.16
C VAL A 517 7.56 37.39 13.10
N THR A 518 7.43 36.97 11.84
CA THR A 518 7.19 37.89 10.72
C THR A 518 6.26 37.26 9.68
N VAL A 519 5.33 38.07 9.17
CA VAL A 519 4.54 37.72 7.99
C VAL A 519 5.31 38.10 6.74
N LEU A 520 5.51 37.14 5.83
CA LEU A 520 6.31 37.36 4.62
C LEU A 520 5.49 38.06 3.53
N SER A 521 6.04 39.14 2.97
CA SER A 521 5.56 39.65 1.69
C SER A 521 5.81 38.63 0.57
N LYS A 522 4.95 38.68 -0.46
CA LYS A 522 4.96 37.80 -1.64
C LYS A 522 6.34 37.78 -2.32
N GLY A 523 6.88 36.58 -2.55
CA GLY A 523 8.14 36.38 -3.26
C GLY A 523 8.87 35.09 -2.87
N GLY A 524 10.10 34.94 -3.36
CA GLY A 524 11.01 33.85 -2.99
C GLY A 524 12.09 34.31 -2.00
N ARG A 525 12.44 33.47 -1.03
CA ARG A 525 13.45 33.75 0.00
C ARG A 525 14.27 32.51 0.31
N ASP A 526 15.54 32.74 0.61
CA ASP A 526 16.48 31.71 1.04
C ASP A 526 16.92 31.96 2.48
N TYR A 527 16.97 30.88 3.25
CA TYR A 527 17.39 30.84 4.65
C TYR A 527 18.55 29.87 4.78
N ASP A 528 19.56 30.23 5.55
CA ASP A 528 20.68 29.36 5.88
C ASP A 528 20.73 29.19 7.39
N SER A 529 20.10 28.11 7.86
CA SER A 529 20.10 27.68 9.26
C SER A 529 19.56 28.70 10.27
N ASN A 530 18.80 29.70 9.81
CA ASN A 530 18.21 30.76 10.62
C ASN A 530 16.67 30.75 10.64
N LEU A 531 16.04 29.70 10.11
CA LEU A 531 14.59 29.54 10.10
C LEU A 531 14.19 28.50 11.16
N LYS A 532 13.35 28.90 12.13
CA LYS A 532 12.88 28.02 13.21
C LYS A 532 11.61 27.30 12.80
N TRP A 533 10.63 28.04 12.29
CA TRP A 533 9.42 27.46 11.72
C TRP A 533 8.77 28.33 10.65
N VAL A 534 7.95 27.70 9.82
CA VAL A 534 7.06 28.32 8.83
C VAL A 534 5.63 27.87 9.12
N LEU A 535 4.66 28.75 8.94
CA LEU A 535 3.23 28.47 9.06
C LEU A 535 2.52 28.95 7.79
N GLN A 536 1.78 28.04 7.16
CA GLN A 536 0.91 28.35 6.03
C GLN A 536 -0.24 27.34 5.95
N GLY A 537 -1.46 27.81 5.67
CA GLY A 537 -2.59 26.93 5.39
C GLY A 537 -2.95 25.98 6.54
N ASN A 538 -2.84 26.48 7.78
CA ASN A 538 -2.99 25.71 9.00
C ASN A 538 -1.99 24.55 9.17
N VAL A 539 -0.83 24.61 8.50
CA VAL A 539 0.25 23.62 8.62
C VAL A 539 1.54 24.31 9.04
N GLY A 540 2.07 23.87 10.18
CA GLY A 540 3.39 24.27 10.64
C GLY A 540 4.50 23.37 10.10
N TYR A 541 5.67 23.96 9.85
CA TYR A 541 6.89 23.26 9.48
C TYR A 541 8.01 23.74 10.41
N PHE A 542 8.53 22.86 11.25
CA PHE A 542 9.55 23.16 12.25
C PHE A 542 10.91 22.55 11.86
N PHE A 543 12.00 23.28 12.08
CA PHE A 543 13.35 22.92 11.65
C PHE A 543 14.28 22.68 12.84
N PRO A 544 14.25 21.48 13.47
CA PRO A 544 14.97 21.21 14.71
C PRO A 544 16.51 21.27 14.57
N LYS A 545 17.03 21.18 13.34
CA LYS A 545 18.46 21.23 13.02
C LYS A 545 18.82 22.36 12.03
N GLY A 546 17.90 23.29 11.75
CA GLY A 546 18.10 24.32 10.73
C GLY A 546 18.30 23.73 9.32
N GLY A 547 19.26 24.27 8.57
CA GLY A 547 19.59 23.88 7.20
C GLY A 547 19.27 24.95 6.15
N LYS A 548 19.69 24.68 4.90
CA LYS A 548 19.47 25.58 3.76
C LYS A 548 18.07 25.38 3.19
N VAL A 549 17.16 26.31 3.50
CA VAL A 549 15.74 26.21 3.18
C VAL A 549 15.32 27.37 2.28
N SER A 550 14.46 27.10 1.32
CA SER A 550 13.84 28.12 0.47
C SER A 550 12.33 28.13 0.69
N VAL A 551 11.77 29.33 0.77
CA VAL A 551 10.33 29.59 0.92
C VAL A 551 9.86 30.43 -0.27
N SER A 552 8.74 30.07 -0.88
CA SER A 552 8.10 30.84 -1.95
C SER A 552 6.59 30.90 -1.70
N ASN A 553 5.99 32.09 -1.82
CA ASN A 553 4.54 32.32 -1.68
C ASN A 553 3.99 33.17 -2.84
N GLN A 554 4.40 32.84 -4.07
CA GLN A 554 4.14 33.63 -5.28
C GLN A 554 3.07 33.00 -6.19
N THR A 555 2.59 33.79 -7.16
CA THR A 555 1.74 33.26 -8.23
C THR A 555 2.57 32.38 -9.14
N GLN A 556 2.09 31.16 -9.41
CA GLN A 556 2.63 30.28 -10.44
C GLN A 556 1.61 30.17 -11.58
N THR A 557 2.11 30.09 -12.82
CA THR A 557 1.31 30.00 -14.03
C THR A 557 1.69 28.74 -14.80
N GLY A 558 0.71 28.09 -15.40
CA GLY A 558 0.90 26.88 -16.18
C GLY A 558 -0.31 26.58 -17.05
N ASP A 559 -0.34 25.40 -17.65
CA ASP A 559 -1.38 25.03 -18.62
C ASP A 559 -1.67 23.53 -18.55
N TRP A 560 -2.95 23.17 -18.52
CA TRP A 560 -3.40 21.78 -18.46
C TRP A 560 -2.89 20.93 -19.62
N SER A 561 -2.83 21.47 -20.83
CA SER A 561 -2.34 20.77 -22.03
C SER A 561 -0.87 20.33 -21.91
N LYS A 562 -0.08 20.99 -21.06
CA LYS A 562 1.35 20.66 -20.82
C LYS A 562 1.56 19.48 -19.89
N ILE A 563 0.52 19.08 -19.16
CA ILE A 563 0.53 17.89 -18.29
C ILE A 563 -0.45 16.81 -18.78
N ASN A 564 -1.41 17.18 -19.63
CA ASN A 564 -2.41 16.30 -20.22
C ASN A 564 -2.82 16.80 -21.63
N SER A 565 -2.33 16.15 -22.68
CA SER A 565 -2.56 16.60 -24.07
C SER A 565 -3.99 16.38 -24.57
N THR A 566 -4.86 15.76 -23.79
CA THR A 566 -6.30 15.59 -24.13
C THR A 566 -7.14 16.80 -23.75
N ILE A 567 -6.57 17.74 -22.98
CA ILE A 567 -7.24 18.95 -22.52
C ILE A 567 -6.80 20.11 -23.42
N ALA A 568 -7.76 20.92 -23.87
CA ALA A 568 -7.46 22.14 -24.62
C ALA A 568 -6.51 23.05 -23.83
N SER A 569 -5.61 23.73 -24.55
CA SER A 569 -4.68 24.68 -23.95
C SER A 569 -5.46 25.77 -23.23
N GLU A 570 -5.18 25.92 -21.94
CA GLU A 570 -5.77 26.91 -21.07
C GLU A 570 -4.71 27.32 -20.06
N THR A 571 -4.26 28.56 -20.17
CA THR A 571 -3.35 29.14 -19.19
C THR A 571 -4.10 29.43 -17.90
N VAL A 572 -3.59 28.89 -16.80
CA VAL A 572 -4.15 29.06 -15.46
C VAL A 572 -3.07 29.55 -14.51
N SER A 573 -3.48 30.33 -13.52
CA SER A 573 -2.61 30.86 -12.47
C SER A 573 -3.19 30.58 -11.10
N ALA A 574 -2.34 30.30 -10.13
CA ALA A 574 -2.73 30.22 -8.73
C ALA A 574 -1.60 30.72 -7.83
N ASP A 575 -1.96 31.26 -6.67
CA ASP A 575 -0.98 31.55 -5.62
C ASP A 575 -0.57 30.25 -4.93
N VAL A 576 0.73 29.98 -4.89
CA VAL A 576 1.30 28.71 -4.44
C VAL A 576 2.30 28.94 -3.34
N PHE A 577 2.15 28.19 -2.25
CA PHE A 577 3.16 28.04 -1.23
C PHE A 577 4.11 26.89 -1.60
N LYS A 578 5.42 27.11 -1.55
CA LYS A 578 6.45 26.11 -1.84
C LYS A 578 7.59 26.22 -0.83
N LEU A 579 7.98 25.10 -0.25
CA LEU A 579 8.99 25.00 0.82
C LEU A 579 9.91 23.81 0.57
N TRP A 580 11.23 24.03 0.52
CA TRP A 580 12.19 22.95 0.24
C TRP A 580 13.58 23.18 0.83
N PHE A 581 14.30 22.09 1.13
CA PHE A 581 15.73 22.10 1.39
C PHE A 581 16.54 22.11 0.09
N LYS A 582 17.66 22.82 0.10
CA LYS A 582 18.66 22.83 -0.98
C LYS A 582 19.90 22.03 -0.56
N HIS A 583 20.10 20.87 -1.18
CA HIS A 583 21.29 20.02 -0.96
C HIS A 583 22.45 20.38 -1.91
N GLY A 584 22.17 21.15 -2.96
CA GLY A 584 23.17 21.64 -3.92
C GLY A 584 23.58 20.60 -4.95
N LEU A 585 24.69 20.88 -5.65
CA LEU A 585 25.30 19.98 -6.64
C LEU A 585 26.09 18.87 -5.95
N ASN A 586 25.98 17.65 -6.50
CA ASN A 586 26.74 16.47 -6.07
C ASN A 586 26.85 16.33 -4.53
N PRO A 587 25.73 16.36 -3.78
CA PRO A 587 25.81 16.17 -2.34
C PRO A 587 26.49 14.84 -2.03
N SER A 588 27.22 14.80 -0.91
CA SER A 588 27.86 13.60 -0.39
C SER A 588 27.50 13.45 1.07
N ASN A 589 26.63 12.48 1.37
CA ASN A 589 26.12 12.22 2.72
C ASN A 589 25.39 13.41 3.37
N ALA A 590 24.67 14.21 2.57
CA ALA A 590 23.80 15.25 3.09
C ALA A 590 22.61 14.65 3.85
N ASN A 591 21.97 15.47 4.69
CA ASN A 591 20.82 15.08 5.50
C ASN A 591 19.81 16.23 5.63
N TYR A 592 18.61 15.91 6.09
CA TYR A 592 17.62 16.88 6.53
C TYR A 592 16.86 16.34 7.75
N ALA A 593 16.28 17.26 8.51
CA ALA A 593 15.29 16.97 9.54
C ALA A 593 14.27 18.10 9.59
N TYR A 594 13.00 17.77 9.46
CA TYR A 594 11.90 18.71 9.67
C TYR A 594 10.72 18.01 10.34
N ILE A 595 9.87 18.79 11.01
CA ILE A 595 8.67 18.29 11.67
C ILE A 595 7.48 19.04 11.07
N VAL A 596 6.48 18.30 10.60
CA VAL A 596 5.22 18.87 10.13
C VAL A 596 4.22 18.84 11.29
N THR A 597 3.57 19.97 11.57
CA THR A 597 2.54 20.12 12.61
C THR A 597 1.23 20.63 11.98
N PRO A 598 0.42 19.74 11.36
CA PRO A 598 -0.86 20.14 10.78
C PRO A 598 -1.88 20.55 11.86
N GLY A 599 -2.81 21.42 11.50
CA GLY A 599 -3.86 21.92 12.40
C GLY A 599 -3.46 23.12 13.26
N LYS A 600 -2.26 23.67 13.09
CA LYS A 600 -1.83 24.91 13.78
C LYS A 600 -2.36 26.11 13.00
N THR A 601 -3.28 26.88 13.56
CA THR A 601 -4.01 27.96 12.86
C THR A 601 -3.43 29.35 13.08
N SER A 602 -2.47 29.52 14.00
CA SER A 602 -1.89 30.82 14.34
C SER A 602 -0.40 30.75 14.67
N ALA A 603 0.27 31.90 14.55
CA ALA A 603 1.66 32.06 14.99
C ALA A 603 1.83 31.76 16.49
N SER A 604 0.85 32.13 17.33
CA SER A 604 0.88 31.84 18.77
C SER A 604 0.84 30.34 19.06
N GLN A 605 0.05 29.56 18.33
CA GLN A 605 0.05 28.10 18.44
C GLN A 605 1.37 27.48 17.98
N MET A 606 2.01 28.05 16.94
CA MET A 606 3.33 27.62 16.50
C MET A 606 4.44 27.99 17.49
N GLN A 607 4.38 29.17 18.11
CA GLN A 607 5.31 29.56 19.18
C GLN A 607 5.16 28.67 20.42
N ALA A 608 3.93 28.25 20.73
CA ALA A 608 3.63 27.35 21.84
C ALA A 608 3.99 25.88 21.56
N TYR A 609 4.23 25.49 20.30
CA TYR A 609 4.62 24.12 19.97
C TYR A 609 5.96 23.77 20.62
N ASN A 610 5.93 22.81 21.53
CA ASN A 610 7.11 22.34 22.24
C ASN A 610 7.86 21.29 21.41
N GLY A 611 8.78 21.74 20.57
CA GLY A 611 9.65 20.83 19.82
C GLY A 611 10.49 19.88 20.69
N ASN A 612 10.65 20.17 21.99
CA ASN A 612 11.31 19.26 22.94
C ASN A 612 10.46 18.03 23.27
N ASN A 613 9.23 17.93 22.79
CA ASN A 613 8.49 16.67 22.84
C ASN A 613 9.12 15.61 21.93
N ILE A 614 9.94 16.01 20.96
CA ILE A 614 10.60 15.12 20.01
C ILE A 614 12.10 15.08 20.28
N SER A 615 12.65 13.87 20.41
CA SER A 615 14.08 13.61 20.39
C SER A 615 14.44 12.87 19.12
N ILE A 616 15.27 13.47 18.25
CA ILE A 616 15.89 12.77 17.12
C ILE A 616 17.18 12.12 17.64
N LEU A 617 17.15 10.80 17.78
CA LEU A 617 18.18 10.01 18.46
C LEU A 617 19.23 9.47 17.48
N ALA A 618 18.83 9.23 16.23
CA ALA A 618 19.75 8.89 15.15
C ALA A 618 19.21 9.42 13.80
N ASN A 619 20.09 9.86 12.92
CA ASN A 619 19.76 10.23 11.54
C ASN A 619 20.96 10.05 10.61
N ASP A 620 21.26 8.81 10.26
CA ASP A 620 22.36 8.46 9.36
C ASP A 620 21.94 7.43 8.30
N SER A 621 22.89 7.02 7.45
CA SER A 621 22.62 6.10 6.34
C SER A 621 22.32 4.66 6.76
N THR A 622 22.52 4.34 8.04
CA THR A 622 22.41 3.00 8.61
C THR A 622 21.19 2.87 9.52
N MET A 623 20.80 3.95 10.19
CA MET A 623 19.62 4.00 11.04
C MET A 623 19.05 5.41 11.20
N GLN A 624 17.74 5.47 11.48
CA GLN A 624 17.01 6.68 11.85
C GLN A 624 16.11 6.36 13.04
N GLY A 625 16.16 7.16 14.10
CA GLY A 625 15.43 6.88 15.34
C GLY A 625 14.88 8.14 15.98
N VAL A 626 13.62 8.09 16.38
CA VAL A 626 12.91 9.20 17.04
C VAL A 626 12.19 8.69 18.28
N ARG A 627 12.19 9.51 19.33
CA ARG A 627 11.35 9.31 20.51
C ARG A 627 10.43 10.50 20.69
N HIS A 628 9.15 10.22 20.94
CA HIS A 628 8.24 11.20 21.52
C HIS A 628 8.30 11.12 23.05
N ASN A 629 8.82 12.17 23.68
CA ASN A 629 9.17 12.22 25.10
C ASN A 629 7.96 12.09 26.02
N VAL A 630 6.82 12.71 25.66
CA VAL A 630 5.58 12.65 26.45
C VAL A 630 4.84 11.31 26.26
N LEU A 631 4.62 10.90 25.01
CA LEU A 631 3.95 9.63 24.70
C LEU A 631 4.77 8.38 25.09
N GLY A 632 6.09 8.52 25.30
CA GLY A 632 6.98 7.39 25.58
C GLY A 632 7.08 6.40 24.42
N VAL A 633 6.76 6.83 23.20
CA VAL A 633 6.80 6.03 21.97
C VAL A 633 8.13 6.25 21.27
N TRP A 634 8.82 5.15 20.98
CA TRP A 634 10.08 5.14 20.24
C TRP A 634 9.84 4.46 18.90
N GLN A 635 10.37 5.04 17.83
CA GLN A 635 10.28 4.49 16.49
C GLN A 635 11.66 4.53 15.85
N ILE A 636 12.13 3.37 15.36
CA ILE A 636 13.51 3.15 14.92
C ILE A 636 13.48 2.39 13.59
N VAL A 637 14.18 2.92 12.60
CA VAL A 637 14.41 2.31 11.29
C VAL A 637 15.83 1.78 11.25
N PHE A 638 15.99 0.48 11.03
CA PHE A 638 17.26 -0.20 10.79
C PHE A 638 17.36 -0.55 9.30
N TYR A 639 18.21 0.16 8.55
CA TYR A 639 18.43 -0.12 7.12
C TYR A 639 19.32 -1.34 6.88
N ARG A 640 19.90 -1.90 7.94
CA ARG A 640 20.71 -3.11 8.01
C ARG A 640 20.60 -3.70 9.41
N ALA A 641 21.01 -4.96 9.57
CA ALA A 641 21.31 -5.53 10.88
C ALA A 641 22.22 -4.59 11.68
N GLY A 642 21.95 -4.42 12.98
CA GLY A 642 22.67 -3.42 13.76
C GLY A 642 22.17 -3.28 15.19
N GLU A 643 22.73 -2.26 15.83
CA GLU A 643 22.52 -1.94 17.24
C GLU A 643 22.17 -0.46 17.35
N PHE A 644 21.08 -0.15 18.06
CA PHE A 644 20.67 1.19 18.42
C PHE A 644 20.82 1.37 19.92
N GLN A 645 21.44 2.46 20.35
CA GLN A 645 21.59 2.79 21.77
C GLN A 645 21.32 4.27 22.02
N ALA A 646 20.38 4.58 22.90
CA ALA A 646 20.13 5.93 23.39
C ALA A 646 19.40 5.90 24.74
N ASP A 647 19.76 6.81 25.66
CA ASP A 647 19.11 7.02 26.96
C ASP A 647 18.78 5.73 27.75
N GLY A 648 19.76 4.81 27.84
CA GLY A 648 19.62 3.54 28.57
C GLY A 648 18.76 2.48 27.88
N VAL A 649 18.33 2.75 26.64
CA VAL A 649 17.64 1.79 25.76
C VAL A 649 18.64 1.28 24.74
N LEU A 650 18.76 -0.04 24.65
CA LEU A 650 19.64 -0.74 23.72
C LEU A 650 18.81 -1.77 22.95
N VAL A 651 18.77 -1.64 21.63
CA VAL A 651 18.04 -2.52 20.71
C VAL A 651 19.03 -3.15 19.74
N LYS A 652 18.99 -4.46 19.57
CA LYS A 652 19.75 -5.20 18.55
C LYS A 652 18.81 -5.92 17.61
N VAL A 653 19.11 -5.89 16.32
CA VAL A 653 18.39 -6.65 15.30
C VAL A 653 19.39 -7.29 14.34
N ASP A 654 19.09 -8.51 13.91
CA ASP A 654 19.91 -9.30 13.00
C ASP A 654 19.54 -9.10 11.52
N GLN A 655 18.43 -8.40 11.25
CA GLN A 655 17.93 -8.09 9.92
C GLN A 655 17.50 -6.61 9.82
N PRO A 656 17.46 -6.02 8.60
CA PRO A 656 16.82 -4.73 8.37
C PRO A 656 15.34 -4.75 8.77
N CYS A 657 14.87 -3.73 9.48
CA CYS A 657 13.47 -3.66 9.94
C CYS A 657 13.06 -2.25 10.37
N VAL A 658 11.78 -2.08 10.68
CA VAL A 658 11.26 -0.91 11.41
C VAL A 658 10.65 -1.39 12.72
N VAL A 659 11.09 -0.80 13.83
CA VAL A 659 10.69 -1.15 15.20
C VAL A 659 9.98 0.03 15.84
N MET A 660 8.88 -0.24 16.54
CA MET A 660 8.25 0.71 17.45
C MET A 660 8.17 0.11 18.85
N LEU A 661 8.61 0.86 19.85
CA LEU A 661 8.58 0.47 21.27
C LEU A 661 7.66 1.39 22.05
N LYS A 662 6.87 0.80 22.96
CA LYS A 662 6.05 1.53 23.93
C LYS A 662 6.30 0.99 25.33
N ASN A 663 6.00 1.82 26.34
CA ASN A 663 6.15 1.47 27.76
C ASN A 663 7.59 1.10 28.14
N VAL A 664 8.58 1.72 27.46
CA VAL A 664 10.02 1.46 27.62
C VAL A 664 10.51 1.73 29.05
N SER A 665 9.83 2.60 29.79
CA SER A 665 10.10 2.91 31.20
C SER A 665 9.53 1.89 32.19
N THR A 666 8.79 0.88 31.73
CA THR A 666 8.13 -0.14 32.57
C THR A 666 8.81 -1.51 32.41
N SER A 667 8.45 -2.47 33.27
CA SER A 667 8.87 -3.87 33.15
C SER A 667 8.15 -4.62 32.02
N THR A 668 7.25 -3.98 31.27
CA THR A 668 6.47 -4.61 30.21
C THR A 668 6.52 -3.73 28.97
N VAL A 669 7.49 -4.00 28.09
CA VAL A 669 7.72 -3.21 26.87
C VAL A 669 6.94 -3.84 25.72
N VAL A 670 6.07 -3.07 25.07
CA VAL A 670 5.37 -3.51 23.85
C VAL A 670 6.24 -3.20 22.65
N VAL A 671 6.44 -4.20 21.79
CA VAL A 671 7.26 -4.12 20.59
C VAL A 671 6.38 -4.39 19.38
N HIS A 672 6.35 -3.45 18.44
CA HIS A 672 5.84 -3.65 17.10
C HIS A 672 7.01 -3.67 16.12
N ILE A 673 6.97 -4.54 15.13
CA ILE A 673 8.03 -4.67 14.12
C ILE A 673 7.42 -5.01 12.76
N ALA A 674 8.03 -4.50 11.69
CA ALA A 674 7.73 -4.87 10.32
C ALA A 674 9.03 -5.06 9.52
N ASP A 675 8.97 -5.88 8.47
CA ASP A 675 10.03 -6.05 7.47
C ASP A 675 9.67 -5.30 6.17
N PRO A 676 10.26 -4.11 5.93
CA PRO A 676 10.07 -3.38 4.66
C PRO A 676 10.58 -4.11 3.41
N THR A 677 11.44 -5.13 3.55
CA THR A 677 11.93 -5.90 2.40
C THR A 677 10.94 -6.96 1.93
N GLN A 678 10.06 -7.42 2.84
CA GLN A 678 9.13 -8.53 2.64
C GLN A 678 9.84 -9.85 2.31
N GLN A 679 11.06 -10.05 2.86
CA GLN A 679 11.91 -11.22 2.58
C GLN A 679 12.26 -12.01 3.85
N ALA A 680 12.37 -11.34 5.00
CA ALA A 680 12.71 -12.00 6.24
C ALA A 680 11.58 -12.94 6.65
N LYS A 681 11.93 -14.17 7.06
CA LYS A 681 10.98 -15.11 7.67
C LYS A 681 10.91 -14.92 9.18
N GLN A 682 12.01 -14.48 9.77
CA GLN A 682 12.15 -14.25 11.20
C GLN A 682 13.11 -13.08 11.41
N ILE A 683 12.89 -12.32 12.48
CA ILE A 683 13.82 -11.28 12.95
C ILE A 683 14.08 -11.52 14.44
N HIS A 684 15.36 -11.59 14.80
CA HIS A 684 15.81 -11.76 16.17
C HIS A 684 16.11 -10.39 16.79
N LEU A 685 15.23 -9.96 17.69
CA LEU A 685 15.33 -8.69 18.38
C LEU A 685 15.91 -8.89 19.79
N GLY A 686 16.89 -8.07 20.16
CA GLY A 686 17.38 -7.92 21.52
C GLY A 686 16.99 -6.56 22.08
N LEU A 687 16.55 -6.51 23.34
CA LEU A 687 16.15 -5.29 24.03
C LEU A 687 16.71 -5.27 25.46
N LYS A 688 17.42 -4.20 25.81
CA LYS A 688 17.76 -3.86 27.19
C LYS A 688 17.25 -2.46 27.49
N THR A 689 16.57 -2.30 28.61
CA THR A 689 16.13 -1.00 29.16
C THR A 689 16.63 -0.89 30.60
N ALA A 690 16.42 0.25 31.25
CA ALA A 690 16.72 0.43 32.67
C ALA A 690 15.94 -0.56 33.58
N GLN A 691 14.83 -1.13 33.09
CA GLN A 691 14.00 -2.08 33.85
C GLN A 691 14.45 -3.54 33.69
N PHE A 692 15.41 -3.82 32.80
CA PHE A 692 15.93 -5.17 32.56
C PHE A 692 17.40 -5.26 32.99
N SER A 693 17.71 -6.15 33.93
CA SER A 693 19.08 -6.42 34.38
C SER A 693 19.97 -6.90 33.21
N GLU A 694 19.40 -7.75 32.36
CA GLU A 694 20.04 -8.34 31.19
C GLU A 694 19.29 -7.99 29.89
N MET A 695 19.97 -8.12 28.75
CA MET A 695 19.29 -7.98 27.46
C MET A 695 18.34 -9.15 27.24
N LYS A 696 17.10 -8.85 26.85
CA LYS A 696 16.02 -9.81 26.59
C LYS A 696 15.82 -9.98 25.10
N SER A 697 15.42 -11.17 24.66
CA SER A 697 15.15 -11.47 23.25
C SER A 697 13.67 -11.55 22.93
N ALA A 698 13.36 -11.30 21.67
CA ALA A 698 12.11 -11.63 21.02
C ALA A 698 12.38 -12.15 19.61
N ASP A 699 11.88 -13.35 19.34
CA ASP A 699 11.91 -13.96 18.01
C ASP A 699 10.61 -13.61 17.28
N MET A 700 10.73 -12.78 16.25
CA MET A 700 9.59 -12.23 15.54
C MET A 700 9.38 -13.01 14.25
N THR A 701 8.37 -13.88 14.19
CA THR A 701 7.96 -14.54 12.95
C THR A 701 7.32 -13.52 12.01
N MET A 702 7.92 -13.32 10.85
CA MET A 702 7.44 -12.33 9.89
C MET A 702 6.30 -12.90 9.04
N PRO A 703 5.27 -12.09 8.75
CA PRO A 703 4.20 -12.46 7.83
C PRO A 703 4.73 -12.81 6.43
N THR A 704 4.03 -13.71 5.73
CA THR A 704 4.40 -14.15 4.38
C THR A 704 3.23 -14.01 3.41
N GLY A 705 3.46 -14.28 2.11
CA GLY A 705 2.41 -14.21 1.09
C GLY A 705 1.81 -12.81 0.99
N PHE A 706 0.48 -12.72 1.01
CA PHE A 706 -0.21 -11.43 0.91
C PHE A 706 -0.13 -10.57 2.17
N ASP A 707 0.35 -11.11 3.28
CA ASP A 707 0.56 -10.37 4.52
C ASP A 707 2.02 -9.91 4.69
N ALA A 708 2.93 -10.33 3.79
CA ALA A 708 4.35 -9.95 3.86
C ALA A 708 4.56 -8.43 3.88
N GLY A 709 5.24 -7.92 4.90
CA GLY A 709 5.42 -6.48 5.15
C GLY A 709 4.42 -5.86 6.12
N SER A 710 3.37 -6.59 6.52
CA SER A 710 2.52 -6.17 7.64
C SER A 710 3.26 -6.23 8.97
N SER A 711 2.74 -5.51 9.97
CA SER A 711 3.34 -5.42 11.30
C SER A 711 2.95 -6.61 12.18
N VAL A 712 3.89 -7.07 13.00
CA VAL A 712 3.64 -8.01 14.10
C VAL A 712 4.03 -7.38 15.43
N SER A 713 3.46 -7.86 16.52
CA SER A 713 3.69 -7.32 17.85
C SER A 713 3.96 -8.40 18.89
N THR A 714 4.75 -8.05 19.90
CA THR A 714 4.97 -8.87 21.09
C THR A 714 5.19 -7.99 22.32
N THR A 715 5.34 -8.62 23.47
CA THR A 715 5.69 -7.96 24.73
C THR A 715 6.95 -8.58 25.30
N ILE A 716 7.90 -7.72 25.72
CA ILE A 716 9.13 -8.13 26.38
C ILE A 716 9.05 -7.73 27.86
N THR A 717 9.38 -8.67 28.74
CA THR A 717 9.38 -8.52 30.20
C THR A 717 10.70 -9.03 30.80
N PRO A 718 10.96 -8.85 32.12
CA PRO A 718 12.12 -9.46 32.77
C PRO A 718 12.14 -10.99 32.68
N SER A 719 10.99 -11.66 32.47
CA SER A 719 10.91 -13.10 32.28
C SER A 719 11.09 -13.56 30.84
N SER A 720 11.15 -12.64 29.87
CA SER A 720 11.50 -12.99 28.49
C SER A 720 12.88 -13.65 28.41
N PRO A 721 13.13 -14.50 27.40
CA PRO A 721 14.42 -15.17 27.24
C PRO A 721 15.57 -14.17 27.15
N LEU A 722 16.78 -14.59 27.53
CA LEU A 722 17.96 -13.75 27.37
C LEU A 722 18.26 -13.58 25.88
N TYR A 723 18.79 -12.41 25.52
CA TYR A 723 19.34 -12.21 24.19
C TYR A 723 20.69 -12.90 24.11
N GLU A 724 20.67 -14.10 23.53
CA GLU A 724 21.88 -14.74 23.06
C GLU A 724 22.20 -14.13 21.70
N ALA A 725 23.20 -13.24 21.66
CA ALA A 725 23.79 -12.83 20.40
C ALA A 725 24.11 -14.11 19.63
N VAL A 726 23.61 -14.26 18.40
CA VAL A 726 23.78 -15.49 17.60
C VAL A 726 25.25 -15.90 17.70
N ARG A 727 25.51 -16.96 18.48
CA ARG A 727 26.86 -17.46 18.67
C ARG A 727 27.10 -18.45 17.54
N PRO A 728 28.28 -18.42 16.92
CA PRO A 728 28.65 -19.55 16.08
C PRO A 728 28.53 -20.82 16.92
N VAL A 729 27.84 -21.82 16.39
CA VAL A 729 27.74 -23.16 17.00
C VAL A 729 29.06 -23.92 16.91
N GLY A 730 29.98 -23.43 16.09
CA GLY A 730 31.35 -23.91 15.98
C GLY A 730 32.21 -22.93 15.19
N SER A 731 33.52 -23.10 15.27
CA SER A 731 34.48 -22.37 14.45
C SER A 731 35.56 -23.29 13.90
N VAL A 732 36.03 -22.99 12.70
CA VAL A 732 37.15 -23.70 12.06
C VAL A 732 38.32 -22.73 11.93
N SER A 733 39.42 -23.01 12.62
CA SER A 733 40.66 -22.23 12.49
C SER A 733 41.36 -22.53 11.18
N ALA A 734 42.14 -21.57 10.67
CA ALA A 734 43.04 -21.83 9.55
C ALA A 734 44.04 -22.94 9.89
N ILE A 735 44.29 -23.83 8.94
CA ILE A 735 45.28 -24.91 9.03
C ILE A 735 46.62 -24.52 8.38
N ALA A 736 46.60 -23.50 7.53
CA ALA A 736 47.78 -22.88 6.93
C ALA A 736 47.43 -21.46 6.48
N ASP A 737 48.29 -20.48 6.73
CA ASP A 737 48.26 -19.19 6.05
C ASP A 737 49.66 -18.65 5.74
N ALA A 738 49.75 -17.77 4.75
CA ALA A 738 50.98 -17.09 4.40
C ALA A 738 50.67 -15.90 3.52
N PHE A 739 51.51 -14.85 3.59
CA PHE A 739 51.56 -13.88 2.51
C PHE A 739 52.77 -14.15 1.60
N VAL A 740 52.68 -13.68 0.36
CA VAL A 740 53.74 -13.81 -0.65
C VAL A 740 54.10 -12.44 -1.19
N ARG A 741 55.38 -12.21 -1.50
CA ARG A 741 55.89 -10.90 -1.92
C ARG A 741 56.67 -10.99 -3.23
N ASN A 742 56.38 -10.10 -4.17
CA ASN A 742 57.02 -10.11 -5.48
C ASN A 742 58.44 -9.49 -5.48
N GLY A 743 59.10 -9.50 -6.64
CA GLY A 743 60.43 -8.91 -6.83
C GLY A 743 61.57 -9.78 -6.27
N SER A 744 62.59 -9.17 -5.67
CA SER A 744 63.74 -9.89 -5.09
C SER A 744 63.37 -10.83 -3.94
N TYR A 745 62.18 -10.66 -3.36
CA TYR A 745 61.63 -11.49 -2.29
C TYR A 745 60.81 -12.68 -2.81
N ALA A 746 60.78 -12.91 -4.12
CA ALA A 746 59.83 -13.85 -4.71
C ALA A 746 59.99 -15.30 -4.24
N ASN A 747 61.18 -15.69 -3.80
CA ASN A 747 61.46 -17.04 -3.27
C ASN A 747 61.41 -17.13 -1.74
N VAL A 748 61.08 -16.04 -1.04
CA VAL A 748 60.99 -16.01 0.42
C VAL A 748 59.61 -16.50 0.86
N ASN A 749 59.60 -17.43 1.82
CA ASN A 749 58.39 -17.89 2.50
C ASN A 749 58.11 -17.00 3.72
N TYR A 750 56.83 -16.69 3.96
CA TYR A 750 56.38 -15.90 5.11
C TYR A 750 55.29 -16.62 5.92
N GLY A 751 55.20 -17.95 5.84
CA GLY A 751 54.16 -18.72 6.52
C GLY A 751 54.37 -18.91 8.02
N GLN A 752 55.41 -18.30 8.61
CA GLN A 752 55.62 -18.29 10.07
C GLN A 752 55.50 -16.89 10.67
N GLU A 753 55.13 -15.89 9.86
CA GLU A 753 54.95 -14.52 10.33
C GLU A 753 53.67 -14.42 11.15
N THR A 754 53.64 -13.57 12.18
CA THR A 754 52.44 -13.32 13.02
C THR A 754 51.38 -12.44 12.33
N ILE A 755 51.63 -12.06 11.07
CA ILE A 755 50.76 -11.20 10.27
C ILE A 755 50.70 -11.64 8.80
N LEU A 756 49.54 -11.41 8.19
CA LEU A 756 49.31 -11.51 6.75
C LEU A 756 49.27 -10.12 6.14
N THR A 757 50.33 -9.74 5.41
CA THR A 757 50.40 -8.40 4.80
C THR A 757 49.75 -8.38 3.42
N LEU A 758 48.86 -7.42 3.18
CA LEU A 758 48.32 -7.10 1.87
C LEU A 758 48.81 -5.74 1.37
N LYS A 759 49.25 -5.70 0.11
CA LYS A 759 49.57 -4.45 -0.58
C LYS A 759 49.55 -4.67 -2.09
N LYS A 760 49.04 -3.69 -2.85
CA LYS A 760 49.24 -3.63 -4.30
C LYS A 760 50.04 -2.38 -4.62
N ASP A 761 51.24 -2.58 -5.15
CA ASP A 761 52.23 -1.53 -5.37
C ASP A 761 53.23 -1.98 -6.47
N ALA A 762 54.29 -1.22 -6.71
CA ALA A 762 55.35 -1.57 -7.64
C ALA A 762 56.03 -2.92 -7.32
N THR A 763 56.81 -3.43 -8.28
CA THR A 763 57.61 -4.66 -8.14
C THR A 763 58.50 -4.59 -6.90
N GLY A 764 58.45 -5.62 -6.06
CA GLY A 764 59.13 -5.65 -4.77
C GLY A 764 58.24 -5.25 -3.59
N TYR A 765 57.05 -4.67 -3.81
CA TYR A 765 56.17 -4.18 -2.74
C TYR A 765 54.76 -4.77 -2.77
N THR A 766 54.37 -5.47 -3.83
CA THR A 766 53.09 -6.19 -3.87
C THR A 766 53.13 -7.41 -2.96
N ARG A 767 52.09 -7.55 -2.14
CA ARG A 767 51.89 -8.64 -1.18
C ARG A 767 50.46 -9.14 -1.23
N GLU A 768 50.31 -10.45 -1.30
CA GLU A 768 49.03 -11.16 -1.41
C GLU A 768 48.98 -12.25 -0.35
N ALA A 769 47.80 -12.57 0.19
CA ALA A 769 47.65 -13.50 1.30
C ALA A 769 46.83 -14.74 0.91
N PHE A 770 47.21 -15.88 1.45
CA PHE A 770 46.56 -17.17 1.26
C PHE A 770 46.20 -17.75 2.61
N ILE A 771 44.98 -18.30 2.74
CA ILE A 771 44.48 -18.90 3.98
C ILE A 771 43.78 -20.21 3.62
N LYS A 772 44.10 -21.30 4.32
CA LYS A 772 43.52 -22.62 4.11
C LYS A 772 42.75 -23.11 5.34
N PHE A 773 41.62 -23.75 5.12
CA PHE A 773 40.77 -24.36 6.15
C PHE A 773 40.48 -25.83 5.83
N ASP A 774 40.42 -26.66 6.88
CA ASP A 774 39.84 -28.00 6.83
C ASP A 774 38.36 -27.92 7.22
N LEU A 775 37.46 -28.23 6.29
CA LEU A 775 36.02 -28.12 6.47
C LEU A 775 35.39 -29.41 7.04
N ALA A 776 36.16 -30.46 7.34
CA ALA A 776 35.63 -31.75 7.75
C ALA A 776 34.74 -31.71 9.01
N SER A 777 34.96 -30.73 9.90
CA SER A 777 34.19 -30.53 11.13
C SER A 777 32.93 -29.67 10.94
N ILE A 778 32.71 -29.09 9.76
CA ILE A 778 31.52 -28.27 9.48
C ILE A 778 30.32 -29.18 9.19
N PRO A 779 29.18 -29.01 9.87
CA PRO A 779 28.00 -29.82 9.63
C PRO A 779 27.41 -29.58 8.24
N ALA A 780 26.85 -30.63 7.64
CA ALA A 780 26.19 -30.54 6.32
C ALA A 780 24.90 -29.69 6.35
N SER A 781 24.29 -29.51 7.53
CA SER A 781 23.16 -28.61 7.75
C SER A 781 23.58 -27.44 8.64
N MET A 782 23.61 -26.25 8.05
CA MET A 782 24.00 -24.99 8.68
C MET A 782 23.23 -23.83 8.03
N ASP A 783 23.06 -22.73 8.75
CA ASP A 783 22.40 -21.54 8.24
C ASP A 783 23.38 -20.63 7.48
N SER A 784 24.53 -20.36 8.09
CA SER A 784 25.57 -19.54 7.46
C SER A 784 26.98 -19.84 7.96
N VAL A 785 27.97 -19.51 7.11
CA VAL A 785 29.40 -19.51 7.45
C VAL A 785 30.03 -18.18 7.08
N LEU A 786 30.68 -17.55 8.06
CA LEU A 786 31.37 -16.27 7.90
C LEU A 786 32.87 -16.44 8.05
N LEU A 787 33.67 -15.95 7.09
CA LEU A 787 35.10 -15.76 7.26
C LEU A 787 35.34 -14.60 8.22
N HIS A 788 36.07 -14.83 9.30
CA HIS A 788 36.50 -13.85 10.28
C HIS A 788 37.99 -13.50 10.07
N LEU A 789 38.29 -12.22 9.90
CA LEU A 789 39.68 -11.70 9.91
C LEU A 789 39.80 -10.48 10.84
N LYS A 790 40.94 -10.33 11.51
CA LYS A 790 41.28 -9.16 12.33
C LYS A 790 42.34 -8.31 11.65
N VAL A 791 42.08 -7.01 11.47
CA VAL A 791 43.09 -6.05 10.99
C VAL A 791 43.98 -5.66 12.17
N SER A 792 45.26 -6.02 12.11
CA SER A 792 46.24 -5.73 13.16
C SER A 792 46.94 -4.40 12.95
N ASN A 793 47.16 -4.03 11.68
CA ASN A 793 47.72 -2.73 11.31
C ASN A 793 47.16 -2.27 9.97
N ALA A 794 47.06 -0.96 9.75
CA ALA A 794 46.66 -0.42 8.46
C ALA A 794 47.20 1.00 8.26
N ASN A 795 47.61 1.31 7.03
CA ASN A 795 48.14 2.61 6.66
C ASN A 795 47.02 3.59 6.23
N THR A 796 47.40 4.86 6.05
CA THR A 796 46.50 6.02 5.93
C THR A 796 45.54 6.00 4.74
N SER A 797 45.85 5.26 3.66
CA SER A 797 44.98 5.16 2.47
C SER A 797 44.21 3.83 2.39
N VAL A 798 44.24 2.99 3.43
CA VAL A 798 43.58 1.67 3.42
C VAL A 798 42.08 1.73 3.10
N ALA A 799 41.38 2.76 3.56
CA ALA A 799 39.95 2.93 3.34
C ALA A 799 39.57 3.16 1.86
N LYS A 800 40.54 3.49 1.01
CA LYS A 800 40.39 3.65 -0.44
C LYS A 800 40.85 2.40 -1.22
N THR A 801 40.94 1.25 -0.57
CA THR A 801 41.33 -0.03 -1.18
C THR A 801 40.22 -1.06 -1.02
N LYS A 802 40.02 -1.89 -2.04
CA LYS A 802 39.18 -3.08 -1.97
C LYS A 802 40.06 -4.30 -1.70
N TRP A 803 39.75 -5.04 -0.65
CA TRP A 803 40.28 -6.38 -0.44
C TRP A 803 39.36 -7.38 -1.12
N VAL A 804 39.89 -8.09 -2.10
CA VAL A 804 39.11 -9.02 -2.92
C VAL A 804 39.52 -10.45 -2.58
N PHE A 805 38.51 -11.29 -2.38
CA PHE A 805 38.65 -12.66 -1.94
C PHE A 805 38.32 -13.58 -3.09
N TYR A 806 39.20 -14.53 -3.37
CA TYR A 806 39.03 -15.53 -4.41
C TYR A 806 39.17 -16.95 -3.87
N LEU A 807 38.45 -17.89 -4.48
CA LEU A 807 38.66 -19.31 -4.32
C LEU A 807 39.94 -19.74 -5.04
N VAL A 808 40.70 -20.64 -4.43
CA VAL A 808 41.84 -21.34 -5.05
C VAL A 808 41.52 -22.84 -5.09
N GLU A 809 41.53 -23.42 -6.29
CA GLU A 809 41.24 -24.85 -6.48
C GLU A 809 42.42 -25.74 -6.07
N ASN A 810 43.66 -25.27 -6.26
CA ASN A 810 44.84 -26.03 -5.88
C ASN A 810 45.15 -25.90 -4.38
N ASN A 811 44.74 -26.92 -3.61
CA ASN A 811 45.01 -27.02 -2.18
C ASN A 811 46.36 -27.68 -1.82
N SER A 812 47.25 -27.96 -2.78
CA SER A 812 48.52 -28.68 -2.53
C SER A 812 49.64 -27.84 -1.91
N TRP A 813 49.48 -26.51 -1.83
CA TRP A 813 50.50 -25.62 -1.25
C TRP A 813 50.68 -25.87 0.25
N THR A 814 51.88 -25.66 0.78
CA THR A 814 52.15 -25.78 2.23
C THR A 814 52.50 -24.42 2.82
N GLU A 815 52.14 -24.20 4.08
CA GLU A 815 52.43 -22.96 4.84
C GLU A 815 53.90 -22.56 4.75
N THR A 816 54.81 -23.51 4.95
CA THR A 816 56.27 -23.31 4.89
C THR A 816 56.88 -23.38 3.49
N GLY A 817 56.10 -23.79 2.47
CA GLY A 817 56.58 -23.97 1.11
C GLY A 817 56.14 -22.89 0.13
N ILE A 818 55.05 -22.17 0.41
CA ILE A 818 54.50 -21.16 -0.50
C ILE A 818 55.36 -19.89 -0.54
N ASN A 819 55.59 -19.38 -1.73
CA ASN A 819 56.25 -18.11 -1.99
C ASN A 819 55.65 -17.50 -3.27
N TRP A 820 56.17 -16.36 -3.72
CA TRP A 820 55.60 -15.69 -4.89
C TRP A 820 55.76 -16.50 -6.19
N THR A 821 56.85 -17.26 -6.34
CA THR A 821 57.15 -18.00 -7.57
C THR A 821 56.33 -19.29 -7.71
N ASN A 822 55.86 -19.86 -6.60
CA ASN A 822 55.09 -21.11 -6.60
C ASN A 822 53.64 -20.99 -6.09
N LYS A 823 53.16 -19.78 -5.75
CA LYS A 823 51.78 -19.56 -5.29
C LYS A 823 50.75 -20.11 -6.29
N PRO A 824 49.68 -20.75 -5.83
CA PRO A 824 48.63 -21.23 -6.71
C PRO A 824 47.81 -20.06 -7.30
N GLY A 825 47.31 -20.25 -8.52
CA GLY A 825 46.36 -19.32 -9.13
C GLY A 825 44.98 -19.39 -8.46
N HIS A 826 44.24 -18.29 -8.50
CA HIS A 826 42.85 -18.25 -8.06
C HIS A 826 41.86 -18.42 -9.23
N THR A 827 40.59 -18.72 -8.93
CA THR A 827 39.54 -18.92 -9.93
C THR A 827 38.38 -17.94 -9.74
N THR A 828 37.51 -18.22 -8.77
CA THR A 828 36.22 -17.53 -8.60
C THR A 828 36.31 -16.46 -7.53
N ARG A 829 35.80 -15.25 -7.82
CA ARG A 829 35.64 -14.19 -6.83
C ARG A 829 34.54 -14.58 -5.84
N ILE A 830 34.87 -14.72 -4.56
CA ILE A 830 33.93 -15.13 -3.49
C ILE A 830 33.43 -13.95 -2.66
N GLY A 831 34.06 -12.77 -2.77
CA GLY A 831 33.57 -11.55 -2.15
C GLY A 831 34.58 -10.40 -2.20
N GLU A 832 34.18 -9.25 -1.69
CA GLU A 832 35.04 -8.08 -1.50
C GLU A 832 34.68 -7.35 -0.21
N LEU A 833 35.67 -6.69 0.40
CA LEU A 833 35.48 -5.78 1.53
C LEU A 833 36.28 -4.50 1.29
N THR A 834 35.70 -3.34 1.63
CA THR A 834 36.46 -2.09 1.67
C THR A 834 37.43 -2.12 2.86
N GLY A 835 38.66 -1.67 2.63
CA GLY A 835 39.71 -1.61 3.65
C GLY A 835 39.31 -0.82 4.88
N ARG A 836 39.80 -1.24 6.05
CA ARG A 836 39.48 -0.65 7.36
C ARG A 836 40.74 -0.46 8.20
N GLY A 837 40.68 0.47 9.15
CA GLY A 837 41.78 0.76 10.07
C GLY A 837 42.08 -0.38 11.05
N ALA A 838 43.24 -0.31 11.70
CA ALA A 838 43.69 -1.26 12.72
C ALA A 838 42.65 -1.46 13.84
N GLY A 839 42.56 -2.68 14.37
CA GLY A 839 41.58 -3.08 15.39
C GLY A 839 40.23 -3.52 14.83
N SER A 840 39.96 -3.29 13.54
CA SER A 840 38.71 -3.69 12.89
C SER A 840 38.60 -5.20 12.74
N THR A 841 37.42 -5.74 13.05
CA THR A 841 37.05 -7.12 12.69
C THR A 841 36.27 -7.14 11.38
N LEU A 842 36.64 -8.04 10.49
CA LEU A 842 36.01 -8.27 9.20
C LEU A 842 35.24 -9.58 9.22
N ARG A 843 34.04 -9.55 8.62
CA ARG A 843 33.23 -10.74 8.37
C ARG A 843 32.77 -10.76 6.93
N LEU A 844 33.06 -11.84 6.22
CA LEU A 844 32.57 -12.07 4.85
C LEU A 844 31.73 -13.35 4.84
N ASN A 845 30.49 -13.27 4.35
CA ASN A 845 29.66 -14.46 4.18
C ASN A 845 30.18 -15.29 2.99
N ILE A 846 30.64 -16.51 3.26
CA ILE A 846 31.18 -17.43 2.27
C ILE A 846 30.42 -18.76 2.23
N THR A 847 29.16 -18.76 2.70
CA THR A 847 28.34 -19.97 2.87
C THR A 847 28.26 -20.80 1.59
N ALA A 848 27.99 -20.17 0.44
CA ALA A 848 27.90 -20.87 -0.84
C ALA A 848 29.22 -21.54 -1.25
N THR A 849 30.36 -20.87 -1.03
CA THR A 849 31.69 -21.41 -1.30
C THR A 849 31.99 -22.61 -0.41
N VAL A 850 31.69 -22.51 0.90
CA VAL A 850 31.90 -23.62 1.86
C VAL A 850 31.02 -24.82 1.50
N LEU A 851 29.74 -24.60 1.16
CA LEU A 851 28.85 -25.67 0.70
C LEU A 851 29.40 -26.37 -0.56
N GLY A 852 29.92 -25.61 -1.52
CA GLY A 852 30.55 -26.17 -2.72
C GLY A 852 31.82 -26.97 -2.45
N ARG A 853 32.58 -26.66 -1.38
CA ARG A 853 33.77 -27.42 -0.98
C ARG A 853 33.47 -28.62 -0.07
N LEU A 854 32.40 -28.56 0.71
CA LEU A 854 31.93 -29.67 1.54
C LEU A 854 31.55 -30.90 0.70
N SER A 855 31.11 -30.70 -0.53
CA SER A 855 30.83 -31.76 -1.52
C SER A 855 32.06 -32.18 -2.35
N ALA A 856 33.21 -31.54 -2.16
CA ALA A 856 34.46 -31.80 -2.87
C ALA A 856 35.50 -32.45 -1.93
N ASP A 857 36.74 -31.93 -1.93
CA ASP A 857 37.85 -32.41 -1.08
C ASP A 857 37.80 -31.93 0.38
N LYS A 858 36.78 -31.15 0.74
CA LYS A 858 36.60 -30.52 2.06
C LYS A 858 37.75 -29.60 2.49
N LEU A 859 38.57 -29.14 1.54
CA LEU A 859 39.57 -28.11 1.76
C LEU A 859 39.14 -26.81 1.07
N LEU A 860 39.35 -25.69 1.76
CA LEU A 860 39.10 -24.36 1.24
C LEU A 860 40.37 -23.53 1.33
N THR A 861 40.94 -23.15 0.19
CA THR A 861 41.96 -22.09 0.11
C THR A 861 41.32 -20.80 -0.39
N ILE A 862 41.56 -19.71 0.34
CA ILE A 862 41.16 -18.35 -0.01
C ILE A 862 42.41 -17.53 -0.34
N HIS A 863 42.39 -16.87 -1.49
CA HIS A 863 43.41 -15.91 -1.90
C HIS A 863 42.85 -14.49 -1.78
N ILE A 864 43.58 -13.61 -1.09
CA ILE A 864 43.20 -12.23 -0.83
C ILE A 864 44.19 -11.29 -1.53
N VAL A 865 43.65 -10.36 -2.31
CA VAL A 865 44.43 -9.34 -3.05
C VAL A 865 43.90 -7.95 -2.76
N SER A 866 44.76 -6.94 -2.94
CA SER A 866 44.37 -5.52 -2.84
C SER A 866 44.11 -4.93 -4.23
N GLU A 867 43.03 -4.17 -4.34
CA GLU A 867 42.67 -3.35 -5.50
C GLU A 867 42.48 -1.88 -5.04
N PRO A 868 43.56 -1.08 -5.04
CA PRO A 868 43.47 0.34 -4.71
C PRO A 868 42.58 1.10 -5.70
N THR A 869 41.74 1.98 -5.18
CA THR A 869 40.92 2.93 -5.97
C THR A 869 41.45 4.36 -5.85
N THR A 870 42.72 4.49 -5.48
CA THR A 870 43.42 5.75 -5.20
C THR A 870 44.76 5.77 -5.92
N THR A 871 45.30 6.97 -6.18
CA THR A 871 46.65 7.16 -6.72
C THR A 871 47.74 7.02 -5.65
N ASP A 872 47.38 7.18 -4.37
CA ASP A 872 48.30 7.02 -3.21
C ASP A 872 48.49 5.54 -2.83
N ILE A 873 48.90 4.72 -3.80
CA ILE A 873 48.98 3.24 -3.67
C ILE A 873 50.08 2.78 -2.69
N ASP A 874 51.07 3.62 -2.40
CA ASP A 874 52.16 3.33 -1.47
C ASP A 874 51.69 3.28 -0.01
N LYS A 875 50.52 3.85 0.31
CA LYS A 875 49.93 3.97 1.66
C LYS A 875 48.70 3.09 1.88
N THR A 876 48.49 2.08 1.04
CA THR A 876 47.31 1.19 1.12
C THR A 876 47.58 -0.13 1.83
N ASP A 877 48.78 -0.33 2.37
CA ASP A 877 49.14 -1.56 3.05
C ASP A 877 48.36 -1.77 4.35
N ALA A 878 48.05 -3.04 4.61
CA ALA A 878 47.42 -3.48 5.84
C ALA A 878 47.86 -4.90 6.19
N ASN A 879 47.79 -5.19 7.49
CA ASN A 879 48.12 -6.48 8.05
C ASN A 879 46.87 -7.08 8.68
N PHE A 880 46.61 -8.35 8.40
CA PHE A 880 45.76 -9.17 9.25
C PHE A 880 46.60 -9.94 10.25
N ASN A 881 46.02 -10.37 11.36
CA ASN A 881 46.63 -11.41 12.15
C ASN A 881 46.69 -12.71 11.33
N SER A 882 47.84 -13.40 11.38
CA SER A 882 47.98 -14.75 10.85
C SER A 882 47.55 -15.77 11.90
N ARG A 883 47.61 -17.04 11.52
CA ARG A 883 47.44 -18.20 12.39
C ARG A 883 48.47 -18.23 13.53
N GLU A 884 49.66 -17.70 13.31
CA GLU A 884 50.80 -17.67 14.25
C GLU A 884 50.67 -16.53 15.28
N SER A 885 49.64 -15.69 15.17
CA SER A 885 49.34 -14.66 16.16
C SER A 885 49.12 -15.26 17.56
N SER A 886 49.66 -14.60 18.59
CA SER A 886 49.49 -15.00 19.99
C SER A 886 48.08 -14.79 20.54
N VAL A 887 47.25 -14.00 19.84
CA VAL A 887 45.85 -13.77 20.18
C VAL A 887 45.00 -14.70 19.32
N SER A 888 44.79 -15.92 19.83
CA SER A 888 44.11 -16.99 19.09
C SER A 888 42.77 -16.54 18.51
N ASP A 889 41.96 -15.79 19.27
CA ASP A 889 40.64 -15.27 18.87
C ASP A 889 40.63 -14.31 17.68
N ASP A 890 41.77 -13.70 17.39
CA ASP A 890 41.93 -12.79 16.26
C ASP A 890 42.55 -13.48 15.02
N CYS A 891 42.99 -14.74 15.14
CA CYS A 891 43.50 -15.52 14.01
C CYS A 891 42.40 -15.83 12.99
N PRO A 892 42.74 -16.01 11.69
CA PRO A 892 41.78 -16.35 10.65
C PRO A 892 40.97 -17.60 10.98
N ARG A 893 39.64 -17.48 10.93
CA ARG A 893 38.70 -18.58 11.23
C ARG A 893 37.40 -18.46 10.46
N LEU A 894 36.73 -19.58 10.26
CA LEU A 894 35.35 -19.65 9.82
C LEU A 894 34.44 -19.75 11.04
N LEU A 895 33.41 -18.92 11.10
CA LEU A 895 32.36 -18.96 12.12
C LEU A 895 31.14 -19.66 11.52
N VAL A 896 30.73 -20.78 12.13
CA VAL A 896 29.62 -21.62 11.65
C VAL A 896 28.38 -21.37 12.49
N TYR A 897 27.25 -21.14 11.84
CA TYR A 897 25.96 -20.90 12.48
C TYR A 897 24.99 -22.04 12.15
N SER A 898 24.37 -22.68 13.14
CA SER A 898 23.41 -23.77 12.90
C SER A 898 22.08 -23.23 12.42
N GLN A 899 21.30 -24.09 11.75
CA GLN A 899 19.86 -23.89 11.73
C GLN A 899 19.34 -23.90 13.16
N SER A 900 18.58 -22.88 13.57
CA SER A 900 17.91 -22.91 14.86
C SER A 900 16.94 -24.08 14.89
N SER A 901 17.12 -25.03 15.81
CA SER A 901 16.15 -26.09 16.03
C SER A 901 14.83 -25.46 16.50
N ALA A 902 13.78 -25.66 15.71
CA ALA A 902 12.42 -25.22 16.03
C ALA A 902 11.84 -25.87 17.32
N SER A 903 12.56 -26.82 17.92
CA SER A 903 12.04 -27.71 18.96
C SER A 903 12.35 -27.29 20.41
N ALA A 904 13.07 -26.19 20.65
CA ALA A 904 13.26 -25.62 22.00
C ALA A 904 12.60 -24.23 22.18
N ARG A 905 11.86 -23.76 21.17
CA ARG A 905 11.29 -22.40 21.10
C ARG A 905 9.76 -22.38 21.15
N SER A 906 9.11 -23.30 21.88
CA SER A 906 7.69 -23.18 22.18
C SER A 906 7.46 -22.30 23.42
N GLY A 907 8.02 -21.09 23.43
CA GLY A 907 7.37 -19.97 24.11
C GLY A 907 6.38 -19.45 23.10
N GLN A 908 5.08 -19.67 23.32
CA GLN A 908 4.01 -19.27 22.41
C GLN A 908 4.29 -17.87 21.85
N ALA A 909 4.73 -17.82 20.59
CA ALA A 909 4.33 -16.74 19.73
C ALA A 909 2.80 -16.84 19.70
N VAL A 910 2.13 -15.98 20.47
CA VAL A 910 0.75 -15.68 20.18
C VAL A 910 0.80 -15.05 18.81
N VAL A 911 0.58 -15.86 17.79
CA VAL A 911 -0.02 -15.39 16.55
C VAL A 911 -1.29 -14.70 17.04
N LEU A 912 -1.27 -13.37 17.12
CA LEU A 912 -2.50 -12.59 17.24
C LEU A 912 -3.16 -12.65 15.87
N GLU A 913 -3.50 -13.87 15.45
CA GLU A 913 -4.47 -14.11 14.43
C GLU A 913 -5.76 -13.60 15.04
N SER A 914 -6.23 -12.52 14.42
CA SER A 914 -7.60 -12.29 14.01
C SER A 914 -8.68 -12.46 15.07
N ASN A 915 -9.69 -11.60 15.00
CA ASN A 915 -11.03 -12.08 15.25
C ASN A 915 -11.17 -13.45 14.56
N LEU A 916 -11.16 -14.54 15.33
CA LEU A 916 -11.71 -15.81 14.87
C LEU A 916 -13.14 -15.44 14.50
N THR A 917 -13.34 -15.16 13.22
CA THR A 917 -14.63 -15.31 12.58
C THR A 917 -14.92 -16.79 12.68
N THR A 918 -15.45 -17.22 13.83
CA THR A 918 -16.48 -18.24 13.75
C THR A 918 -17.48 -17.68 12.75
N GLU A 919 -17.86 -18.44 11.74
CA GLU A 919 -18.80 -18.02 10.68
C GLU A 919 -20.11 -17.43 11.23
N ASN A 920 -20.37 -17.56 12.53
CA ASN A 920 -21.29 -16.75 13.33
C ASN A 920 -20.67 -16.44 14.71
N PRO A 921 -20.25 -15.19 15.04
CA PRO A 921 -19.85 -14.84 16.40
C PRO A 921 -21.06 -14.93 17.36
N LEU A 922 -20.82 -15.27 18.62
CA LEU A 922 -21.82 -15.23 19.69
C LEU A 922 -22.15 -13.78 20.09
N PHE A 923 -21.14 -12.90 20.14
CA PHE A 923 -21.29 -11.49 20.51
C PHE A 923 -20.22 -10.56 19.89
N THR A 924 -20.43 -9.25 20.05
CA THR A 924 -19.40 -8.20 19.90
C THR A 924 -19.30 -7.37 21.18
N VAL A 925 -18.22 -6.60 21.38
CA VAL A 925 -18.05 -5.76 22.58
C VAL A 925 -17.76 -4.30 22.25
N GLY A 926 -18.23 -3.37 23.08
CA GLY A 926 -17.92 -1.95 22.96
C GLY A 926 -18.49 -1.10 24.10
N PRO A 927 -17.95 0.09 24.39
CA PRO A 927 -16.79 0.71 23.73
C PRO A 927 -15.49 -0.04 24.03
N ASN A 928 -14.51 0.05 23.13
CA ASN A 928 -13.16 -0.49 23.32
C ASN A 928 -12.15 0.46 22.63
N PRO A 929 -11.37 1.26 23.39
CA PRO A 929 -11.25 1.24 24.84
C PRO A 929 -12.55 1.64 25.58
N ALA A 930 -12.73 1.07 26.77
CA ALA A 930 -13.84 1.31 27.69
C ALA A 930 -13.37 2.11 28.91
N SER A 931 -14.21 3.01 29.45
CA SER A 931 -13.92 3.73 30.71
C SER A 931 -14.71 3.12 31.88
N ASP A 932 -16.02 3.37 31.88
CA ASP A 932 -16.90 3.08 33.02
C ASP A 932 -17.70 1.80 32.83
N PHE A 933 -17.93 1.41 31.57
CA PHE A 933 -18.69 0.22 31.22
C PHE A 933 -18.20 -0.38 29.91
N ILE A 934 -18.43 -1.69 29.76
CA ILE A 934 -18.38 -2.35 28.45
C ILE A 934 -19.68 -3.09 28.18
N HIS A 935 -20.19 -2.93 26.97
CA HIS A 935 -21.33 -3.67 26.47
C HIS A 935 -20.89 -4.90 25.70
N VAL A 936 -21.67 -5.95 25.84
CA VAL A 936 -21.62 -7.17 25.04
C VAL A 936 -22.92 -7.22 24.25
N PHE A 937 -22.81 -7.08 22.93
CA PHE A 937 -23.93 -7.08 21.99
C PHE A 937 -24.07 -8.49 21.41
N PRO A 938 -25.16 -9.22 21.71
CA PRO A 938 -25.40 -10.53 21.14
C PRO A 938 -25.49 -10.47 19.62
N THR A 939 -24.81 -11.39 18.95
CA THR A 939 -24.92 -11.63 17.50
C THR A 939 -25.51 -13.01 17.20
N SER A 940 -25.72 -13.83 18.24
CA SER A 940 -26.41 -15.11 18.20
C SER A 940 -27.72 -15.07 18.99
N SER A 941 -28.74 -15.80 18.52
CA SER A 941 -29.98 -16.03 19.25
C SER A 941 -29.89 -17.20 20.24
N GLU A 942 -28.73 -17.88 20.33
CA GLU A 942 -28.49 -18.94 21.30
C GLU A 942 -28.15 -18.36 22.69
N PRO A 943 -28.59 -18.98 23.80
CA PRO A 943 -28.17 -18.56 25.13
C PRO A 943 -26.71 -18.95 25.38
N TYR A 944 -25.93 -18.02 25.93
CA TYR A 944 -24.53 -18.24 26.35
C TYR A 944 -24.24 -17.50 27.66
N THR A 945 -23.26 -17.99 28.41
CA THR A 945 -22.77 -17.30 29.61
C THR A 945 -21.58 -16.46 29.24
N VAL A 946 -21.59 -15.18 29.62
CA VAL A 946 -20.51 -14.23 29.35
C VAL A 946 -19.72 -13.98 30.62
N THR A 947 -18.41 -14.13 30.56
CA THR A 947 -17.49 -13.97 31.68
C THR A 947 -16.45 -12.92 31.35
N MET A 948 -16.33 -11.89 32.19
CA MET A 948 -15.22 -10.95 32.14
C MET A 948 -14.06 -11.51 32.96
N ILE A 949 -12.88 -11.60 32.33
CA ILE A 949 -11.65 -12.11 32.95
C ILE A 949 -10.53 -11.07 32.82
N ASP A 950 -9.57 -11.09 33.75
CA ASP A 950 -8.32 -10.31 33.62
C ASP A 950 -7.31 -11.01 32.69
N SER A 951 -6.16 -10.35 32.47
CA SER A 951 -5.09 -10.87 31.60
C SER A 951 -4.40 -12.13 32.12
N ASN A 952 -4.63 -12.53 33.37
CA ASN A 952 -4.12 -13.78 33.95
C ASN A 952 -5.18 -14.90 33.89
N GLY A 953 -6.33 -14.66 33.26
CA GLY A 953 -7.44 -15.60 33.20
C GLY A 953 -8.31 -15.65 34.46
N LYS A 954 -8.12 -14.74 35.42
CA LYS A 954 -8.96 -14.69 36.62
C LYS A 954 -10.32 -14.12 36.27
N GLN A 955 -11.37 -14.85 36.63
CA GLN A 955 -12.75 -14.39 36.50
C GLN A 955 -13.06 -13.22 37.44
N LEU A 956 -13.63 -12.16 36.87
CA LEU A 956 -13.94 -10.90 37.56
C LEU A 956 -15.44 -10.68 37.72
N GLN A 957 -16.19 -10.83 36.62
CA GLN A 957 -17.65 -10.71 36.60
C GLN A 957 -18.22 -11.74 35.62
N GLN A 958 -19.45 -12.21 35.84
CA GLN A 958 -20.12 -13.14 34.94
C GLN A 958 -21.60 -12.81 34.86
N LYS A 959 -22.17 -12.88 33.65
CA LYS A 959 -23.59 -12.62 33.38
C LYS A 959 -24.12 -13.64 32.37
N LYS A 960 -25.32 -14.17 32.60
CA LYS A 960 -26.00 -15.04 31.64
C LYS A 960 -26.73 -14.20 30.60
N SER A 961 -26.62 -14.57 29.33
CA SER A 961 -27.39 -13.95 28.25
C SER A 961 -28.82 -14.50 28.24
N ALA A 962 -29.81 -13.62 28.39
CA ALA A 962 -31.18 -13.86 27.90
C ALA A 962 -31.19 -13.35 26.45
N THR A 963 -31.62 -14.20 25.52
CA THR A 963 -31.50 -14.01 24.06
C THR A 963 -31.84 -12.59 23.59
N SER A 964 -30.99 -11.98 22.76
CA SER A 964 -31.12 -10.66 22.11
C SER A 964 -30.88 -9.39 22.95
N GLU A 965 -30.64 -9.49 24.26
CA GLU A 965 -30.44 -8.30 25.11
C GLU A 965 -28.96 -7.92 25.30
N ARG A 966 -28.66 -6.61 25.25
CA ARG A 966 -27.33 -6.06 25.53
C ARG A 966 -26.95 -6.30 26.98
N ILE A 967 -25.83 -6.98 27.21
CA ILE A 967 -25.26 -7.18 28.55
C ILE A 967 -24.25 -6.06 28.81
N THR A 968 -24.26 -5.47 30.00
CA THR A 968 -23.32 -4.39 30.39
C THR A 968 -22.51 -4.81 31.60
N PHE A 969 -21.19 -4.71 31.55
CA PHE A 969 -20.29 -4.88 32.70
C PHE A 969 -19.88 -3.50 33.23
N ASP A 970 -19.97 -3.32 34.55
CA ASP A 970 -19.46 -2.14 35.24
C ASP A 970 -17.95 -2.29 35.44
N LEU A 971 -17.20 -1.30 34.97
CA LEU A 971 -15.74 -1.28 34.98
C LEU A 971 -15.15 -0.42 36.09
N GLY A 972 -15.98 0.37 36.79
CA GLY A 972 -15.55 1.29 37.86
C GLY A 972 -14.60 0.65 38.89
N PRO A 973 -14.81 -0.60 39.33
CA PRO A 973 -13.92 -1.25 40.30
C PRO A 973 -12.53 -1.69 39.77
N PHE A 974 -12.30 -1.78 38.45
CA PHE A 974 -11.09 -2.41 37.90
C PHE A 974 -10.06 -1.38 37.40
N PRO A 975 -8.76 -1.57 37.64
CA PRO A 975 -7.73 -0.63 37.17
C PRO A 975 -7.63 -0.57 35.63
N ALA A 976 -6.96 0.46 35.11
CA ALA A 976 -6.63 0.51 33.68
C ALA A 976 -5.79 -0.72 33.28
N GLY A 977 -6.13 -1.36 32.17
CA GLY A 977 -5.51 -2.63 31.80
C GLY A 977 -6.24 -3.35 30.67
N THR A 978 -5.66 -4.46 30.21
CA THR A 978 -6.30 -5.34 29.22
C THR A 978 -7.15 -6.38 29.93
N TYR A 979 -8.38 -6.51 29.47
CA TYR A 979 -9.38 -7.46 29.97
C TYR A 979 -9.98 -8.22 28.80
N PHE A 980 -10.64 -9.34 29.10
CA PHE A 980 -11.30 -10.16 28.09
C PHE A 980 -12.73 -10.45 28.50
N ILE A 981 -13.59 -10.53 27.50
CA ILE A 981 -14.93 -11.09 27.60
C ILE A 981 -14.87 -12.46 26.94
N THR A 982 -15.19 -13.52 27.67
CA THR A 982 -15.35 -14.88 27.14
C THR A 982 -16.82 -15.25 27.13
N ALA A 983 -17.25 -16.09 26.18
CA ALA A 983 -18.56 -16.74 26.27
C ALA A 983 -18.49 -18.22 25.95
N ASP A 984 -19.28 -18.99 26.69
CA ASP A 984 -19.52 -20.42 26.47
C ASP A 984 -20.99 -20.61 26.06
N GLY A 985 -21.21 -21.01 24.80
CA GLY A 985 -22.52 -21.33 24.23
C GLY A 985 -22.89 -22.82 24.33
N THR A 986 -24.15 -23.17 24.05
CA THR A 986 -24.72 -24.51 24.25
C THR A 986 -24.19 -25.65 23.34
N ASN A 987 -23.12 -25.44 22.56
CA ASN A 987 -22.53 -26.42 21.63
C ASN A 987 -20.99 -26.40 21.62
N ASN A 988 -20.32 -26.20 22.76
CA ASN A 988 -18.86 -25.99 22.85
C ASN A 988 -18.34 -24.81 22.00
N ARG A 989 -19.22 -23.90 21.59
CA ARG A 989 -18.81 -22.64 20.95
C ARG A 989 -18.25 -21.73 22.02
N GLN A 990 -16.96 -21.43 21.90
CA GLN A 990 -16.25 -20.47 22.73
C GLN A 990 -15.88 -19.25 21.89
N GLN A 991 -16.13 -18.06 22.44
CA GLN A 991 -15.66 -16.81 21.84
C GLN A 991 -14.95 -15.97 22.90
N VAL A 992 -13.87 -15.29 22.50
CA VAL A 992 -13.14 -14.35 23.34
C VAL A 992 -13.04 -13.00 22.62
N ALA A 993 -13.35 -11.91 23.32
CA ALA A 993 -13.15 -10.55 22.84
C ALA A 993 -12.27 -9.77 23.82
N ARG A 994 -11.22 -9.13 23.31
CA ARG A 994 -10.31 -8.30 24.10
C ARG A 994 -10.85 -6.88 24.18
N PHE A 995 -10.73 -6.25 25.35
CA PHE A 995 -10.94 -4.81 25.51
C PHE A 995 -9.93 -4.16 26.47
N LEU A 996 -9.77 -2.85 26.37
CA LEU A 996 -8.91 -2.05 27.23
C LEU A 996 -9.75 -1.19 28.16
N ILE A 997 -9.48 -1.21 29.47
CA ILE A 997 -10.00 -0.20 30.40
C ILE A 997 -9.05 1.00 30.39
N LEU A 998 -9.54 2.17 30.02
CA LEU A 998 -8.89 3.46 30.22
C LEU A 998 -9.46 4.08 31.49
N LYS A 999 -8.61 4.46 32.43
CA LYS A 999 -9.01 5.27 33.58
C LYS A 999 -8.32 6.62 33.52
#